data_AF-A0A0F0GBF0-F1
#
_entry.id   AF-A0A0F0GBF0-F1
#
_cell.length_a   1.000
_cell.length_b   1.000
_cell.length_c   1.000
_cell.angle_alpha   90.00
_cell.angle_beta   90.00
_cell.angle_gamma   90.00
#
_symmetry.space_group_name_H-M   'P 1'
#
loop_
_entity.id
_entity.type
_entity.pdbx_description
1 polymer ?
#
loop_
_entity_poly.entity_id
_entity_poly.type
_entity_poly.pdbx_seq_one_letter_code
_entity_poly.pdbx_strand_id
1 'polypeptide(L)'
;MTEGISRRGLIAGAGALVLATSTSQLPAAPARAAAPASPLPLPPLRIPKTDLGVEQQSDAEVGWLHEAKLGMFIHWGPYAGPAKGEWYMHNGPVTPENYREYVTDATAEQFTASAYNPSDWAQLAKDMGAKYTVLTTRHHDGFALFPSAHPNAWTSAQAPLNRDLVKEYVDAVRAAGLKVGLYYSPINWRYPGYYDVYGTNCAKNPWNYTTDSAHKENARIMKNEVYQHVRELVTQYGVIDDFWWDGGWIAEQGSDADGAFFWEPGQSRDTANQWPVDAAYSENDPDTGKPLGLTGLVRRHQPGILTTSRSGWVGDYTSEEGGSVPTGPIRTGKVAEKCFTVGGSWGYDGDKAMSYADTMNILVNSWIRNLTCLVNVGPDRTGTVAPSQANLLRRIGTFMSACGAAIYGTRGGPWEPVAGQYGFTSKDDTFYVHLLPGFAGTSFTTPSIGDARVSRVFDVASGGSLSYSVSATGQVTVTGVDRTRHPADSVVGVTLDRSVQPADIAAGRTATASGEETGKGNTAAKAVDASTSTRWCANDGSTGHWLKVDLGSTRPITGVRLAWELDATNYRYLLEGSTDNATWTTLSDHTATTSTSQVQVAVLTAHARYVRVTVTGLPPGIWASVRNFEVYDRPFAASSGTVKLVNRNSGKVLAVSDSSTADGGLIIQATDDGGTGQQFTLTSNSDGSVKLVNVRSGKLLDSPGGSGQGAQLVQWADSAGDNQSWRLVPSSGGHYQLVNVRTGWCADVDGWSSADGAKIIQWPVSGGANQDWRLVSL
;
A
#
# COMPACT_ATOMS: atom_id res chain seq x y z
N MET A 1 -50.28 -24.55 -29.57
CA MET A 1 -50.00 -24.07 -30.93
C MET A 1 -50.62 -22.70 -31.04
N THR A 2 -49.82 -21.65 -30.86
CA THR A 2 -50.31 -20.26 -30.71
C THR A 2 -49.19 -19.37 -31.25
N GLU A 3 -49.31 -18.95 -32.50
CA GLU A 3 -49.92 -17.67 -32.94
C GLU A 3 -49.15 -16.45 -32.41
N GLY A 4 -48.51 -15.74 -33.34
CA GLY A 4 -47.90 -14.43 -33.10
C GLY A 4 -48.85 -13.28 -33.40
N ILE A 5 -48.42 -12.04 -33.13
CA ILE A 5 -48.96 -10.81 -33.73
C ILE A 5 -47.91 -9.68 -33.62
N SER A 6 -47.92 -8.82 -34.64
CA SER A 6 -47.02 -7.71 -34.96
C SER A 6 -47.49 -6.34 -34.45
N ARG A 7 -46.54 -5.39 -34.43
CA ARG A 7 -46.63 -3.95 -34.10
C ARG A 7 -47.56 -3.12 -35.00
N ARG A 8 -48.23 -2.12 -34.39
CA ARG A 8 -48.75 -0.78 -34.84
C ARG A 8 -49.95 -0.48 -33.92
N GLY A 9 -50.18 0.66 -33.25
CA GLY A 9 -49.92 2.08 -33.50
C GLY A 9 -51.27 2.82 -33.41
N LEU A 10 -51.33 3.92 -32.62
CA LEU A 10 -52.36 5.01 -32.57
C LEU A 10 -53.50 4.98 -31.51
N ILE A 11 -53.29 5.75 -30.44
CA ILE A 11 -53.96 7.01 -29.97
C ILE A 11 -55.50 7.19 -30.06
N ALA A 12 -56.04 7.75 -28.95
CA ALA A 12 -57.31 8.45 -28.67
C ALA A 12 -58.50 7.56 -28.27
N GLY A 13 -59.31 7.83 -27.24
CA GLY A 13 -59.52 8.97 -26.34
C GLY A 13 -60.89 8.79 -25.63
N ALA A 14 -61.13 9.57 -24.56
CA ALA A 14 -62.34 9.61 -23.69
C ALA A 14 -62.41 8.52 -22.60
N GLY A 15 -62.79 8.78 -21.36
CA GLY A 15 -63.37 9.95 -20.71
C GLY A 15 -63.37 9.75 -19.19
N ALA A 16 -63.46 10.87 -18.46
CA ALA A 16 -63.25 10.98 -17.02
C ALA A 16 -64.32 10.29 -16.14
N LEU A 17 -63.89 9.80 -14.97
CA LEU A 17 -64.67 9.89 -13.74
C LEU A 17 -63.74 10.25 -12.57
N VAL A 18 -63.94 11.45 -12.04
CA VAL A 18 -63.21 12.03 -10.91
C VAL A 18 -63.83 11.53 -9.61
N LEU A 19 -63.02 10.92 -8.74
CA LEU A 19 -63.31 10.76 -7.32
C LEU A 19 -62.28 11.60 -6.55
N ALA A 20 -62.77 12.69 -5.95
CA ALA A 20 -61.99 13.62 -5.15
C ALA A 20 -61.62 12.97 -3.81
N THR A 21 -60.32 12.80 -3.56
CA THR A 21 -59.76 12.62 -2.21
C THR A 21 -58.96 13.87 -1.87
N SER A 22 -59.41 14.58 -0.85
CA SER A 22 -58.76 15.76 -0.29
C SER A 22 -57.45 15.37 0.38
N THR A 23 -56.33 15.56 -0.30
CA THR A 23 -55.00 15.56 0.34
C THR A 23 -54.73 16.94 0.92
N SER A 24 -54.68 17.04 2.24
CA SER A 24 -54.12 18.21 2.92
C SER A 24 -52.65 18.34 2.51
N GLN A 25 -52.35 19.28 1.61
CA GLN A 25 -50.99 19.70 1.33
C GLN A 25 -50.44 20.40 2.57
N LEU A 26 -49.56 19.72 3.29
CA LEU A 26 -48.63 20.39 4.19
C LEU A 26 -47.76 21.34 3.33
N PRO A 27 -47.55 22.60 3.74
CA PRO A 27 -46.70 23.51 3.00
C PRO A 27 -45.31 22.90 2.86
N ALA A 28 -44.80 22.88 1.63
CA ALA A 28 -43.43 22.48 1.37
C ALA A 28 -42.50 23.32 2.26
N ALA A 29 -41.71 22.65 3.09
CA ALA A 29 -40.66 23.31 3.84
C ALA A 29 -39.79 24.10 2.84
N PRO A 30 -39.38 25.34 3.17
CA PRO A 30 -38.51 26.10 2.29
C PRO A 30 -37.28 25.24 1.98
N ALA A 31 -36.84 25.24 0.72
CA ALA A 31 -35.60 24.59 0.31
C ALA A 31 -34.47 25.15 1.17
N ARG A 32 -34.14 24.43 2.24
CA ARG A 32 -33.04 24.78 3.13
C ARG A 32 -31.80 24.71 2.26
N ALA A 33 -31.07 25.83 2.16
CA ALA A 33 -29.76 25.85 1.54
C ALA A 33 -28.98 24.65 2.07
N ALA A 34 -28.54 23.77 1.17
CA ALA A 34 -27.73 22.62 1.53
C ALA A 34 -26.55 23.15 2.35
N ALA A 35 -26.35 22.62 3.56
CA ALA A 35 -25.13 22.91 4.29
C ALA A 35 -23.95 22.60 3.35
N PRO A 36 -22.87 23.42 3.36
CA PRO A 36 -21.71 23.12 2.54
C PRO A 36 -21.25 21.69 2.85
N ALA A 37 -21.21 20.84 1.82
CA ALA A 37 -20.82 19.44 1.96
C ALA A 37 -19.43 19.36 2.58
N SER A 38 -19.24 18.49 3.58
CA SER A 38 -17.94 18.26 4.18
C SER A 38 -16.95 17.79 3.10
N PRO A 39 -15.75 18.38 3.01
CA PRO A 39 -14.75 17.96 2.04
C PRO A 39 -14.35 16.49 2.27
N LEU A 40 -14.22 15.73 1.19
CA LEU A 40 -13.83 14.33 1.24
C LEU A 40 -12.31 14.16 1.26
N PRO A 41 -11.77 13.08 1.87
CA PRO A 41 -10.35 12.78 1.79
C PRO A 41 -9.94 12.42 0.36
N LEU A 42 -8.78 12.93 -0.06
CA LEU A 42 -8.16 12.59 -1.34
C LEU A 42 -6.95 11.67 -1.08
N PRO A 43 -6.99 10.38 -1.47
CA PRO A 43 -5.89 9.45 -1.19
C PRO A 43 -4.60 9.85 -1.91
N PRO A 44 -3.42 9.74 -1.27
CA PRO A 44 -2.13 9.90 -1.92
C PRO A 44 -1.96 9.03 -3.18
N LEU A 45 -1.33 9.59 -4.22
CA LEU A 45 -0.93 8.84 -5.42
C LEU A 45 0.26 7.93 -5.11
N ARG A 46 0.29 6.75 -5.73
CA ARG A 46 1.52 5.97 -5.86
C ARG A 46 2.31 6.53 -7.02
N ILE A 47 3.56 6.93 -6.79
CA ILE A 47 4.48 7.32 -7.86
C ILE A 47 5.58 6.25 -7.94
N PRO A 48 5.73 5.55 -9.08
CA PRO A 48 6.82 4.58 -9.27
C PRO A 48 8.18 5.22 -9.03
N LYS A 49 9.02 4.54 -8.23
CA LYS A 49 10.39 4.96 -7.95
C LYS A 49 11.37 4.17 -8.80
N THR A 50 12.45 4.83 -9.22
CA THR A 50 13.63 4.16 -9.76
C THR A 50 14.66 4.01 -8.66
N ASP A 51 15.10 2.78 -8.41
CA ASP A 51 16.12 2.43 -7.44
C ASP A 51 17.04 1.35 -8.01
N LEU A 52 18.34 1.45 -7.76
CA LEU A 52 19.36 0.55 -8.32
C LEU A 52 19.26 0.34 -9.85
N GLY A 53 18.83 1.37 -10.58
CA GLY A 53 18.65 1.35 -12.03
C GLY A 53 17.39 0.61 -12.52
N VAL A 54 16.50 0.19 -11.61
CA VAL A 54 15.23 -0.48 -11.93
C VAL A 54 14.07 0.40 -11.48
N GLU A 55 13.11 0.65 -12.36
CA GLU A 55 11.85 1.32 -12.02
C GLU A 55 10.84 0.31 -11.46
N GLN A 56 10.11 0.70 -10.41
CA GLN A 56 8.97 -0.07 -9.91
C GLN A 56 7.91 -0.23 -11.00
N GLN A 57 7.16 -1.33 -10.92
CA GLN A 57 6.05 -1.61 -11.82
C GLN A 57 4.99 -0.52 -11.84
N SER A 58 4.34 -0.37 -12.98
CA SER A 58 3.23 0.58 -13.15
C SER A 58 2.06 0.26 -12.23
N ASP A 59 1.17 1.24 -12.00
CA ASP A 59 -0.06 1.01 -11.25
C ASP A 59 -0.98 -0.04 -11.92
N ALA A 60 -0.90 -0.19 -13.25
CA ALA A 60 -1.62 -1.22 -13.98
C ALA A 60 -1.09 -2.62 -13.68
N GLU A 61 0.23 -2.80 -13.68
CA GLU A 61 0.88 -4.08 -13.39
C GLU A 61 0.72 -4.47 -11.92
N VAL A 62 0.96 -3.55 -10.97
CA VAL A 62 0.76 -3.85 -9.55
C VAL A 62 -0.73 -3.96 -9.17
N GLY A 63 -1.61 -3.37 -10.00
CA GLY A 63 -3.04 -3.30 -9.76
C GLY A 63 -3.69 -4.66 -9.49
N TRP A 64 -3.24 -5.73 -10.16
CA TRP A 64 -3.82 -7.06 -9.97
C TRP A 64 -3.73 -7.53 -8.51
N LEU A 65 -2.66 -7.21 -7.79
CA LEU A 65 -2.45 -7.64 -6.41
C LEU A 65 -3.50 -6.98 -5.50
N HIS A 66 -3.73 -5.68 -5.70
CA HIS A 66 -4.81 -4.96 -5.02
C HIS A 66 -6.21 -5.47 -5.37
N GLU A 67 -6.44 -5.93 -6.60
CA GLU A 67 -7.71 -6.54 -6.99
C GLU A 67 -7.89 -7.92 -6.34
N ALA A 68 -6.81 -8.70 -6.26
CA ALA A 68 -6.78 -10.05 -5.72
C ALA A 68 -7.05 -10.11 -4.21
N LYS A 69 -6.45 -9.18 -3.43
CA LYS A 69 -6.52 -9.04 -1.95
C LYS A 69 -6.06 -10.22 -1.09
N LEU A 70 -6.20 -11.45 -1.56
CA LEU A 70 -6.01 -12.66 -0.76
C LEU A 70 -5.25 -13.71 -1.56
N GLY A 71 -4.14 -14.18 -1.01
CA GLY A 71 -3.31 -15.26 -1.52
C GLY A 71 -3.03 -16.32 -0.47
N MET A 72 -2.52 -17.47 -0.91
CA MET A 72 -2.06 -18.55 -0.04
C MET A 72 -0.54 -18.73 -0.15
N PHE A 73 0.16 -18.63 0.97
CA PHE A 73 1.58 -18.96 1.08
C PHE A 73 1.74 -20.44 1.41
N ILE A 74 2.78 -21.07 0.89
CA ILE A 74 3.11 -22.47 1.13
C ILE A 74 4.60 -22.56 1.46
N HIS A 75 4.91 -22.86 2.72
CA HIS A 75 6.26 -23.18 3.16
C HIS A 75 6.44 -24.68 3.28
N TRP A 76 7.19 -25.25 2.33
CA TRP A 76 7.39 -26.69 2.24
C TRP A 76 8.81 -27.03 1.79
N GLY A 77 9.41 -28.02 2.44
CA GLY A 77 10.80 -28.43 2.22
C GLY A 77 11.23 -29.47 3.26
N PRO A 78 12.53 -29.82 3.32
CA PRO A 78 13.06 -30.84 4.22
C PRO A 78 12.69 -30.64 5.69
N TYR A 79 12.56 -29.39 6.15
CA TYR A 79 12.10 -29.06 7.51
C TYR A 79 10.73 -29.63 7.90
N ALA A 80 9.87 -29.97 6.93
CA ALA A 80 8.61 -30.62 7.19
C ALA A 80 8.77 -32.05 7.73
N GLY A 81 9.92 -32.69 7.46
CA GLY A 81 10.34 -33.99 7.96
C GLY A 81 10.35 -34.10 9.49
N PRO A 82 11.27 -33.38 10.16
CA PRO A 82 11.33 -33.35 11.63
C PRO A 82 10.17 -32.59 12.29
N ALA A 83 9.37 -31.84 11.52
CA ALA A 83 8.18 -31.13 11.98
C ALA A 83 8.44 -30.16 13.16
N LYS A 84 9.49 -29.34 13.04
CA LYS A 84 9.93 -28.37 14.07
C LYS A 84 10.05 -26.93 13.53
N GLY A 85 9.38 -26.65 12.41
CA GLY A 85 9.50 -25.37 11.71
C GLY A 85 10.73 -25.28 10.81
N GLU A 86 10.68 -24.33 9.88
CA GLU A 86 11.65 -24.09 8.81
C GLU A 86 13.04 -23.64 9.30
N TRP A 87 13.10 -23.01 10.48
CA TRP A 87 14.36 -22.63 11.12
C TRP A 87 15.01 -23.73 11.95
N TYR A 88 14.48 -24.96 11.94
CA TYR A 88 15.00 -26.04 12.79
C TYR A 88 16.49 -26.36 12.52
N MET A 89 16.95 -26.27 11.26
CA MET A 89 18.36 -26.45 10.93
C MET A 89 19.25 -25.46 11.70
N HIS A 90 18.84 -24.20 11.76
CA HIS A 90 19.58 -23.11 12.39
C HIS A 90 19.46 -23.12 13.92
N ASN A 91 18.25 -23.32 14.44
CA ASN A 91 17.95 -23.19 15.87
C ASN A 91 18.17 -24.50 16.65
N GLY A 92 18.25 -25.63 15.96
CA GLY A 92 18.48 -26.95 16.53
C GLY A 92 19.96 -27.37 16.49
N PRO A 93 20.32 -28.47 17.17
CA PRO A 93 21.67 -29.02 17.14
C PRO A 93 21.89 -29.86 15.86
N VAL A 94 21.68 -29.27 14.68
CA VAL A 94 21.79 -29.97 13.38
C VAL A 94 22.76 -29.21 12.47
N THR A 95 23.80 -29.88 11.97
CA THR A 95 24.71 -29.30 10.98
C THR A 95 24.13 -29.38 9.57
N PRO A 96 24.56 -28.56 8.60
CA PRO A 96 24.12 -28.69 7.21
C PRO A 96 24.34 -30.07 6.61
N GLU A 97 25.41 -30.76 7.01
CA GLU A 97 25.71 -32.12 6.56
C GLU A 97 24.64 -33.11 7.06
N ASN A 98 24.36 -33.12 8.37
CA ASN A 98 23.38 -34.02 8.96
C ASN A 98 21.95 -33.66 8.55
N TYR A 99 21.67 -32.40 8.24
CA TYR A 99 20.35 -31.98 7.78
C TYR A 99 19.92 -32.66 6.47
N ARG A 100 20.88 -33.10 5.65
CA ARG A 100 20.61 -33.83 4.40
C ARG A 100 19.97 -35.19 4.62
N GLU A 101 20.19 -35.80 5.79
CA GLU A 101 19.61 -37.10 6.17
C GLU A 101 18.07 -37.03 6.17
N TYR A 102 17.48 -35.86 6.44
CA TYR A 102 16.03 -35.65 6.33
C TYR A 102 15.49 -35.80 4.91
N VAL A 103 16.34 -35.87 3.88
CA VAL A 103 15.93 -36.17 2.50
C VAL A 103 16.36 -37.58 2.11
N THR A 104 17.58 -38.01 2.47
CA THR A 104 18.15 -39.27 1.96
C THR A 104 17.79 -40.50 2.77
N ASP A 105 17.67 -40.36 4.09
CA ASP A 105 17.62 -41.52 4.98
C ASP A 105 16.18 -41.96 5.20
N ALA A 106 15.94 -43.26 5.09
CA ALA A 106 14.62 -43.86 5.23
C ALA A 106 14.18 -43.92 6.71
N THR A 107 13.94 -42.75 7.31
CA THR A 107 13.49 -42.56 8.70
C THR A 107 12.05 -42.05 8.74
N ALA A 108 11.45 -42.03 9.93
CA ALA A 108 10.13 -41.44 10.14
C ALA A 108 10.11 -39.92 9.92
N GLU A 109 11.28 -39.26 9.97
CA GLU A 109 11.46 -37.82 9.76
C GLU A 109 11.85 -37.50 8.30
N GLN A 110 11.86 -38.49 7.40
CA GLN A 110 12.20 -38.26 6.01
C GLN A 110 11.14 -37.40 5.29
N PHE A 111 11.60 -36.35 4.62
CA PHE A 111 10.87 -35.61 3.61
C PHE A 111 10.71 -36.47 2.35
N THR A 112 9.47 -36.86 2.07
CA THR A 112 9.18 -37.89 1.07
C THR A 112 8.36 -37.39 -0.11
N ALA A 113 7.61 -36.30 0.06
CA ALA A 113 6.65 -35.83 -0.95
C ALA A 113 5.68 -36.92 -1.45
N SER A 114 5.45 -37.98 -0.66
CA SER A 114 4.78 -39.20 -1.11
C SER A 114 3.28 -39.02 -1.38
N ALA A 115 2.66 -38.03 -0.75
CA ALA A 115 1.26 -37.65 -0.93
C ALA A 115 1.13 -36.28 -1.62
N TYR A 116 2.22 -35.75 -2.19
CA TYR A 116 2.22 -34.43 -2.81
C TYR A 116 1.37 -34.43 -4.08
N ASN A 117 0.25 -33.70 -3.99
CA ASN A 117 -0.64 -33.39 -5.09
C ASN A 117 -0.96 -31.88 -5.07
N PRO A 118 -0.30 -31.06 -5.90
CA PRO A 118 -0.49 -29.61 -5.88
C PRO A 118 -1.88 -29.18 -6.35
N SER A 119 -2.66 -30.05 -7.00
CA SER A 119 -4.06 -29.76 -7.31
C SER A 119 -4.90 -29.62 -6.04
N ASP A 120 -4.58 -30.36 -4.98
CA ASP A 120 -5.27 -30.25 -3.69
C ASP A 120 -4.92 -28.92 -3.00
N TRP A 121 -3.68 -28.45 -3.16
CA TRP A 121 -3.26 -27.13 -2.66
C TRP A 121 -3.94 -26.00 -3.43
N ALA A 122 -3.97 -26.08 -4.77
CA ALA A 122 -4.66 -25.09 -5.60
C ALA A 122 -6.17 -25.06 -5.31
N GLN A 123 -6.78 -26.23 -5.06
CA GLN A 123 -8.17 -26.31 -4.64
C GLN A 123 -8.39 -25.71 -3.25
N LEU A 124 -7.52 -25.96 -2.27
CA LEU A 124 -7.62 -25.34 -0.95
C LEU A 124 -7.49 -23.80 -1.02
N ALA A 125 -6.59 -23.29 -1.87
CA ALA A 125 -6.48 -21.85 -2.12
C ALA A 125 -7.79 -21.28 -2.66
N LYS A 126 -8.44 -21.97 -3.63
CA LYS A 126 -9.75 -21.59 -4.14
C LYS A 126 -10.86 -21.68 -3.10
N ASP A 127 -10.85 -22.73 -2.28
CA ASP A 127 -11.82 -22.91 -1.20
C ASP A 127 -11.72 -21.76 -0.19
N MET A 128 -10.52 -21.26 0.12
CA MET A 128 -10.31 -20.07 0.95
C MET A 128 -10.80 -18.77 0.27
N GLY A 129 -10.85 -18.75 -1.06
CA GLY A 129 -11.11 -17.57 -1.88
C GLY A 129 -9.84 -16.84 -2.35
N ALA A 130 -8.67 -17.45 -2.26
CA ALA A 130 -7.45 -16.85 -2.78
C ALA A 130 -7.51 -16.66 -4.31
N LYS A 131 -6.73 -15.70 -4.81
CA LYS A 131 -6.56 -15.41 -6.25
C LYS A 131 -5.14 -15.70 -6.77
N TYR A 132 -4.21 -15.94 -5.85
CA TYR A 132 -2.81 -16.25 -6.14
C TYR A 132 -2.23 -17.15 -5.05
N THR A 133 -1.14 -17.82 -5.36
CA THR A 133 -0.39 -18.64 -4.40
C THR A 133 1.09 -18.34 -4.49
N VAL A 134 1.83 -18.52 -3.39
CA VAL A 134 3.30 -18.37 -3.36
C VAL A 134 3.90 -19.63 -2.73
N LEU A 135 4.83 -20.30 -3.43
CA LEU A 135 5.50 -21.51 -2.94
C LEU A 135 6.98 -21.25 -2.68
N THR A 136 7.51 -21.72 -1.55
CA THR A 136 8.95 -21.77 -1.27
C THR A 136 9.69 -22.66 -2.26
N THR A 137 10.24 -22.09 -3.34
CA THR A 137 11.05 -22.86 -4.30
C THR A 137 12.40 -23.28 -3.71
N ARG A 138 12.93 -22.44 -2.83
CA ARG A 138 14.11 -22.69 -1.98
C ARG A 138 14.01 -21.83 -0.72
N HIS A 139 14.16 -22.45 0.45
CA HIS A 139 14.26 -21.75 1.74
C HIS A 139 15.75 -21.61 2.17
N HIS A 140 16.01 -21.06 3.35
CA HIS A 140 17.37 -20.81 3.85
C HIS A 140 18.24 -22.07 4.00
N ASP A 141 17.64 -23.26 4.16
CA ASP A 141 18.35 -24.54 4.19
C ASP A 141 19.07 -24.86 2.86
N GLY A 142 18.72 -24.15 1.79
CA GLY A 142 19.34 -24.27 0.48
C GLY A 142 18.90 -25.48 -0.33
N PHE A 143 17.81 -26.17 0.06
CA PHE A 143 17.19 -27.23 -0.74
C PHE A 143 16.24 -26.63 -1.78
N ALA A 144 16.50 -26.89 -3.06
CA ALA A 144 15.63 -26.47 -4.15
C ALA A 144 14.55 -27.53 -4.43
N LEU A 145 13.28 -27.12 -4.46
CA LEU A 145 12.15 -27.96 -4.87
C LEU A 145 12.09 -28.20 -6.40
N PHE A 146 13.14 -27.84 -7.12
CA PHE A 146 13.22 -27.85 -8.58
C PHE A 146 14.61 -28.29 -9.05
N PRO A 147 14.74 -28.86 -10.26
CA PRO A 147 16.03 -29.23 -10.84
C PRO A 147 16.89 -27.99 -11.10
N SER A 148 18.16 -28.07 -10.73
CA SER A 148 19.17 -27.05 -11.04
C SER A 148 20.42 -27.69 -11.59
N ALA A 149 21.00 -27.05 -12.61
CA ALA A 149 22.24 -27.49 -13.23
C ALA A 149 23.50 -27.02 -12.49
N HIS A 150 23.36 -26.23 -11.41
CA HIS A 150 24.53 -25.78 -10.65
C HIS A 150 25.23 -26.98 -9.98
N PRO A 151 26.58 -27.11 -10.07
CA PRO A 151 27.29 -28.29 -9.53
C PRO A 151 27.08 -28.56 -8.04
N ASN A 152 26.80 -27.52 -7.25
CA ASN A 152 26.55 -27.63 -5.80
C ASN A 152 25.06 -27.68 -5.43
N ALA A 153 24.16 -27.77 -6.42
CA ALA A 153 22.73 -27.78 -6.17
C ALA A 153 22.32 -29.02 -5.36
N TRP A 154 21.53 -28.78 -4.32
CA TRP A 154 20.86 -29.82 -3.55
C TRP A 154 19.37 -29.71 -3.82
N THR A 155 18.78 -30.70 -4.50
CA THR A 155 17.47 -30.53 -5.13
C THR A 155 16.56 -31.74 -5.01
N SER A 156 15.25 -31.52 -5.17
CA SER A 156 14.25 -32.60 -5.25
C SER A 156 14.35 -33.44 -6.53
N ALA A 157 15.08 -32.99 -7.55
CA ALA A 157 15.31 -33.74 -8.77
C ALA A 157 16.36 -34.86 -8.59
N GLN A 158 17.04 -34.90 -7.45
CA GLN A 158 17.98 -35.96 -7.07
C GLN A 158 17.26 -37.09 -6.33
N ALA A 159 17.90 -38.25 -6.24
CA ALA A 159 17.41 -39.34 -5.41
C ALA A 159 17.35 -38.91 -3.92
N PRO A 160 16.34 -39.39 -3.16
CA PRO A 160 15.33 -40.38 -3.55
C PRO A 160 14.09 -39.83 -4.25
N LEU A 161 13.89 -38.50 -4.29
CA LEU A 161 12.64 -37.88 -4.76
C LEU A 161 12.49 -37.93 -6.29
N ASN A 162 13.55 -37.57 -7.02
CA ASN A 162 13.59 -37.55 -8.50
C ASN A 162 12.40 -36.81 -9.15
N ARG A 163 12.00 -35.66 -8.60
CA ARG A 163 10.83 -34.87 -9.05
C ARG A 163 11.12 -33.38 -9.14
N ASP A 164 10.52 -32.72 -10.12
CA ASP A 164 10.41 -31.26 -10.20
C ASP A 164 9.09 -30.82 -9.54
N LEU A 165 9.15 -30.53 -8.25
CA LEU A 165 7.96 -30.22 -7.44
C LEU A 165 7.44 -28.81 -7.76
N VAL A 166 8.32 -27.87 -8.15
CA VAL A 166 7.89 -26.53 -8.58
C VAL A 166 7.11 -26.61 -9.88
N LYS A 167 7.53 -27.41 -10.86
CA LYS A 167 6.80 -27.55 -12.13
C LYS A 167 5.39 -28.09 -11.91
N GLU A 168 5.25 -29.13 -11.09
CA GLU A 168 3.95 -29.70 -10.75
C GLU A 168 3.04 -28.66 -10.06
N TYR A 169 3.58 -27.86 -9.15
CA TYR A 169 2.88 -26.73 -8.51
C TYR A 169 2.41 -25.69 -9.53
N VAL A 170 3.32 -25.20 -10.37
CA VAL A 170 3.02 -24.13 -11.34
C VAL A 170 1.93 -24.58 -12.32
N ASP A 171 2.01 -25.82 -12.81
CA ASP A 171 1.03 -26.37 -13.74
C ASP A 171 -0.36 -26.48 -13.07
N ALA A 172 -0.44 -26.95 -11.82
CA ALA A 172 -1.70 -27.08 -11.08
C ALA A 172 -2.33 -25.73 -10.71
N VAL A 173 -1.55 -24.76 -10.24
CA VAL A 173 -2.02 -23.41 -9.91
C VAL A 173 -2.55 -22.69 -11.14
N ARG A 174 -1.84 -22.78 -12.26
CA ARG A 174 -2.26 -22.20 -13.52
C ARG A 174 -3.53 -22.86 -14.05
N ALA A 175 -3.64 -24.20 -13.98
CA ALA A 175 -4.85 -24.93 -14.33
C ALA A 175 -6.06 -24.54 -13.45
N ALA A 176 -5.82 -24.15 -12.20
CA ALA A 176 -6.85 -23.68 -11.29
C ALA A 176 -7.31 -22.23 -11.56
N GLY A 177 -6.65 -21.51 -12.48
CA GLY A 177 -6.93 -20.10 -12.81
C GLY A 177 -6.42 -19.10 -11.77
N LEU A 178 -5.43 -19.52 -10.96
CA LEU A 178 -4.78 -18.68 -9.97
C LEU A 178 -3.48 -18.10 -10.54
N LYS A 179 -3.09 -16.92 -10.06
CA LYS A 179 -1.77 -16.36 -10.34
C LYS A 179 -0.67 -17.12 -9.60
N VAL A 180 0.48 -17.25 -10.24
CA VAL A 180 1.60 -18.08 -9.80
C VAL A 180 2.67 -17.21 -9.17
N GLY A 181 2.89 -17.38 -7.88
CA GLY A 181 4.00 -16.79 -7.15
C GLY A 181 5.05 -17.83 -6.72
N LEU A 182 6.30 -17.39 -6.71
CA LEU A 182 7.47 -18.18 -6.31
C LEU A 182 8.24 -17.41 -5.22
N TYR A 183 8.42 -18.04 -4.07
CA TYR A 183 9.34 -17.57 -3.05
C TYR A 183 10.75 -18.09 -3.32
N TYR A 184 11.74 -17.24 -3.11
CA TYR A 184 13.14 -17.62 -3.20
C TYR A 184 13.98 -16.90 -2.16
N SER A 185 14.68 -17.67 -1.32
CA SER A 185 15.66 -17.09 -0.40
C SER A 185 17.06 -17.06 -1.00
N PRO A 186 17.79 -15.92 -1.06
CA PRO A 186 19.21 -15.87 -1.41
C PRO A 186 20.13 -16.53 -0.35
N ILE A 187 19.74 -16.51 0.93
CA ILE A 187 20.44 -17.22 2.01
C ILE A 187 20.60 -18.69 1.65
N ASN A 188 21.76 -19.24 2.02
CA ASN A 188 22.00 -20.67 1.95
C ASN A 188 22.92 -21.10 3.08
N TRP A 189 22.34 -21.68 4.13
CA TRP A 189 23.07 -22.12 5.33
C TRP A 189 24.08 -23.24 5.10
N ARG A 190 24.11 -23.84 3.90
CA ARG A 190 25.15 -24.81 3.51
C ARG A 190 26.52 -24.16 3.25
N TYR A 191 26.57 -22.83 3.16
CA TYR A 191 27.77 -22.08 2.80
C TYR A 191 28.30 -21.29 4.00
N PRO A 192 29.42 -21.69 4.62
CA PRO A 192 30.07 -20.91 5.67
C PRO A 192 30.40 -19.47 5.23
N GLY A 193 30.67 -19.26 3.93
CA GLY A 193 30.91 -17.95 3.35
C GLY A 193 29.76 -16.95 3.48
N TYR A 194 28.54 -17.41 3.75
CA TYR A 194 27.42 -16.52 4.08
C TYR A 194 27.68 -15.70 5.36
N TYR A 195 28.37 -16.28 6.34
CA TYR A 195 28.73 -15.60 7.59
C TYR A 195 30.08 -14.88 7.52
N ASP A 196 30.86 -15.08 6.46
CA ASP A 196 32.22 -14.54 6.31
C ASP A 196 32.53 -14.20 4.85
N VAL A 197 31.70 -13.34 4.24
CA VAL A 197 31.78 -13.03 2.81
C VAL A 197 33.17 -12.50 2.40
N TYR A 198 33.92 -11.90 3.31
CA TYR A 198 35.28 -11.40 3.05
C TYR A 198 36.38 -12.45 3.32
N GLY A 199 36.10 -13.51 4.07
CA GLY A 199 37.11 -14.46 4.55
C GLY A 199 38.04 -13.90 5.63
N THR A 200 37.61 -12.83 6.31
CA THR A 200 38.43 -12.06 7.25
C THR A 200 37.72 -11.72 8.55
N ASN A 201 36.41 -11.89 8.64
CA ASN A 201 35.64 -11.52 9.83
C ASN A 201 34.33 -12.32 9.89
N CYS A 202 34.44 -13.61 10.20
CA CYS A 202 33.26 -14.48 10.32
C CYS A 202 32.36 -14.03 11.47
N ALA A 203 31.12 -13.76 11.14
CA ALA A 203 30.07 -13.48 12.12
C ALA A 203 29.81 -14.70 13.01
N LYS A 204 29.29 -14.42 14.20
CA LYS A 204 28.76 -15.47 15.09
C LYS A 204 27.63 -16.21 14.39
N ASN A 205 27.68 -17.53 14.43
CA ASN A 205 26.77 -18.43 13.73
C ASN A 205 26.54 -19.69 14.59
N PRO A 206 25.45 -20.46 14.37
CA PRO A 206 25.11 -21.62 15.20
C PRO A 206 26.04 -22.82 15.02
N TRP A 207 26.81 -22.89 13.92
CA TRP A 207 27.68 -24.03 13.59
C TRP A 207 29.14 -23.81 13.97
N ASN A 208 29.46 -22.71 14.66
CA ASN A 208 30.81 -22.35 15.08
C ASN A 208 31.81 -22.24 13.92
N TYR A 209 31.36 -21.82 12.73
CA TYR A 209 32.28 -21.41 11.67
C TYR A 209 33.19 -20.28 12.19
N THR A 210 34.47 -20.35 11.82
CA THR A 210 35.48 -19.36 12.21
C THR A 210 36.08 -18.74 10.95
N THR A 211 36.66 -17.56 11.06
CA THR A 211 37.25 -16.84 9.93
C THR A 211 38.20 -17.74 9.13
N ASP A 212 37.94 -17.85 7.82
CA ASP A 212 38.79 -18.57 6.87
C ASP A 212 38.83 -17.81 5.55
N SER A 213 40.02 -17.56 5.01
CA SER A 213 40.21 -16.95 3.69
C SER A 213 39.45 -17.67 2.56
N ALA A 214 39.23 -18.99 2.67
CA ALA A 214 38.46 -19.78 1.72
C ALA A 214 36.97 -19.42 1.70
N HIS A 215 36.44 -18.81 2.77
CA HIS A 215 35.05 -18.39 2.85
C HIS A 215 34.69 -17.33 1.81
N LYS A 216 35.65 -16.50 1.37
CA LYS A 216 35.42 -15.53 0.30
C LYS A 216 35.02 -16.21 -1.01
N GLU A 217 35.74 -17.27 -1.39
CA GLU A 217 35.43 -18.05 -2.59
C GLU A 217 34.14 -18.87 -2.40
N ASN A 218 33.94 -19.43 -1.20
CA ASN A 218 32.71 -20.13 -0.85
C ASN A 218 31.47 -19.23 -1.00
N ALA A 219 31.54 -17.97 -0.56
CA ALA A 219 30.48 -16.98 -0.74
C ALA A 219 30.24 -16.68 -2.23
N ARG A 220 31.31 -16.52 -3.02
CA ARG A 220 31.19 -16.30 -4.47
C ARG A 220 30.48 -17.47 -5.18
N ILE A 221 30.77 -18.70 -4.80
CA ILE A 221 30.09 -19.90 -5.32
C ILE A 221 28.61 -19.94 -4.90
N MET A 222 28.29 -19.55 -3.66
CA MET A 222 26.89 -19.38 -3.23
C MET A 222 26.15 -18.36 -4.11
N LYS A 223 26.78 -17.23 -4.43
CA LYS A 223 26.22 -16.20 -5.32
C LYS A 223 25.99 -16.76 -6.74
N ASN A 224 26.92 -17.54 -7.29
CA ASN A 224 26.74 -18.22 -8.57
C ASN A 224 25.52 -19.15 -8.56
N GLU A 225 25.33 -19.94 -7.51
CA GLU A 225 24.16 -20.82 -7.36
C GLU A 225 22.86 -20.00 -7.35
N VAL A 226 22.84 -18.85 -6.67
CA VAL A 226 21.69 -17.94 -6.67
C VAL A 226 21.35 -17.41 -8.06
N TYR A 227 22.34 -16.93 -8.80
CA TYR A 227 22.12 -16.45 -10.17
C TYR A 227 21.63 -17.55 -11.10
N GLN A 228 22.17 -18.77 -10.98
CA GLN A 228 21.71 -19.92 -11.75
C GLN A 228 20.25 -20.24 -11.47
N HIS A 229 19.89 -20.39 -10.20
CA HIS A 229 18.54 -20.73 -9.76
C HIS A 229 17.51 -19.69 -10.20
N VAL A 230 17.81 -18.41 -9.98
CA VAL A 230 16.91 -17.33 -10.36
C VAL A 230 16.68 -17.35 -11.87
N ARG A 231 17.74 -17.53 -12.68
CA ARG A 231 17.62 -17.69 -14.15
C ARG A 231 16.71 -18.86 -14.51
N GLU A 232 16.90 -20.02 -13.90
CA GLU A 232 16.09 -21.22 -14.19
C GLU A 232 14.60 -20.98 -13.84
N LEU A 233 14.32 -20.41 -12.66
CA LEU A 233 12.96 -20.12 -12.21
C LEU A 233 12.22 -19.16 -13.15
N VAL A 234 12.88 -18.10 -13.63
CA VAL A 234 12.24 -17.10 -14.49
C VAL A 234 12.22 -17.47 -15.98
N THR A 235 12.86 -18.57 -16.39
CA THR A 235 12.92 -18.99 -17.80
C THR A 235 12.23 -20.34 -18.08
N GLN A 236 12.11 -21.24 -17.10
CA GLN A 236 11.68 -22.62 -17.34
C GLN A 236 10.25 -22.94 -16.87
N TYR A 237 9.62 -22.03 -16.12
CA TYR A 237 8.32 -22.28 -15.47
C TYR A 237 7.15 -21.50 -16.10
N GLY A 238 7.36 -20.90 -17.27
CA GLY A 238 6.37 -20.06 -17.95
C GLY A 238 6.21 -18.69 -17.28
N VAL A 239 5.02 -18.09 -17.39
CA VAL A 239 4.74 -16.80 -16.75
C VAL A 239 4.66 -16.97 -15.23
N ILE A 240 5.41 -16.13 -14.52
CA ILE A 240 5.40 -15.99 -13.06
C ILE A 240 4.87 -14.59 -12.73
N ASP A 241 3.85 -14.52 -11.88
CA ASP A 241 3.17 -13.26 -11.53
C ASP A 241 3.85 -12.55 -10.34
N ASP A 242 4.44 -13.32 -9.42
CA ASP A 242 5.05 -12.81 -8.20
C ASP A 242 6.36 -13.54 -7.86
N PHE A 243 7.41 -12.79 -7.54
CA PHE A 243 8.69 -13.28 -7.06
C PHE A 243 8.97 -12.75 -5.66
N TRP A 244 8.73 -13.59 -4.67
CA TRP A 244 8.78 -13.25 -3.25
C TRP A 244 10.18 -13.54 -2.70
N TRP A 245 11.00 -12.50 -2.57
CA TRP A 245 12.35 -12.62 -2.02
C TRP A 245 12.35 -12.74 -0.50
N ASP A 246 13.35 -13.41 0.06
CA ASP A 246 13.55 -13.42 1.50
C ASP A 246 14.99 -13.69 1.93
N GLY A 247 15.49 -12.94 2.90
CA GLY A 247 16.87 -13.12 3.35
C GLY A 247 17.88 -12.50 2.39
N GLY A 248 17.65 -11.25 1.99
CA GLY A 248 18.65 -10.45 1.30
C GLY A 248 19.80 -10.02 2.21
N TRP A 249 19.62 -10.08 3.53
CA TRP A 249 20.65 -9.75 4.51
C TRP A 249 21.84 -10.73 4.45
N ILE A 250 23.00 -10.30 4.96
CA ILE A 250 24.23 -11.10 5.03
C ILE A 250 24.52 -11.43 6.48
N ALA A 251 24.90 -12.68 6.73
CA ALA A 251 25.22 -13.18 8.08
C ALA A 251 24.10 -12.96 9.11
N GLU A 252 22.84 -12.86 8.67
CA GLU A 252 21.68 -12.58 9.54
C GLU A 252 21.78 -11.26 10.31
N GLN A 253 22.46 -10.28 9.71
CA GLN A 253 22.67 -8.96 10.29
C GLN A 253 22.21 -7.86 9.33
N GLY A 254 21.72 -6.77 9.92
CA GLY A 254 21.23 -5.62 9.16
C GLY A 254 19.90 -5.89 8.46
N SER A 255 19.60 -5.01 7.51
CA SER A 255 18.45 -5.08 6.61
C SER A 255 18.80 -5.80 5.30
N ASP A 256 17.78 -6.17 4.51
CA ASP A 256 18.00 -6.68 3.15
C ASP A 256 18.81 -5.71 2.28
N ALA A 257 18.59 -4.40 2.46
CA ALA A 257 19.32 -3.36 1.75
C ALA A 257 20.81 -3.34 2.13
N ASP A 258 21.16 -3.67 3.38
CA ASP A 258 22.56 -3.76 3.83
C ASP A 258 23.31 -4.93 3.15
N GLY A 259 22.60 -5.98 2.73
CA GLY A 259 23.15 -7.10 1.98
C GLY A 259 23.21 -6.90 0.46
N ALA A 260 22.60 -5.82 -0.06
CA ALA A 260 22.43 -5.60 -1.50
C ALA A 260 23.77 -5.50 -2.27
N PHE A 261 24.85 -5.04 -1.62
CA PHE A 261 26.18 -4.96 -2.25
C PHE A 261 26.69 -6.33 -2.71
N PHE A 262 26.31 -7.41 -1.99
CA PHE A 262 26.78 -8.75 -2.29
C PHE A 262 25.91 -9.39 -3.38
N TRP A 263 24.58 -9.31 -3.25
CA TRP A 263 23.64 -9.92 -4.19
C TRP A 263 23.49 -9.15 -5.50
N GLU A 264 23.69 -7.84 -5.47
CA GLU A 264 23.53 -6.89 -6.57
C GLU A 264 22.13 -6.98 -7.21
N PRO A 265 21.06 -6.64 -6.47
CA PRO A 265 19.70 -6.78 -6.96
C PRO A 265 19.33 -5.76 -8.04
N GLY A 266 20.18 -4.80 -8.41
CA GLY A 266 19.85 -3.77 -9.40
C GLY A 266 19.70 -4.27 -10.86
N GLN A 267 19.59 -3.31 -11.79
CA GLN A 267 19.52 -3.57 -13.23
C GLN A 267 20.82 -4.19 -13.74
N SER A 268 21.96 -3.62 -13.34
CA SER A 268 23.29 -4.05 -13.75
C SER A 268 24.16 -4.30 -12.53
N ARG A 269 25.08 -5.28 -12.64
CA ARG A 269 26.12 -5.51 -11.65
C ARG A 269 27.28 -4.54 -11.82
N ASP A 270 27.98 -4.28 -10.72
CA ASP A 270 29.25 -3.58 -10.75
C ASP A 270 30.36 -4.57 -11.14
N THR A 271 31.05 -4.29 -12.25
CA THR A 271 32.20 -5.08 -12.68
C THR A 271 33.38 -5.02 -11.73
N ALA A 272 33.43 -4.02 -10.83
CA ALA A 272 34.42 -3.91 -9.77
C ALA A 272 34.03 -4.62 -8.46
N ASN A 273 32.86 -5.26 -8.41
CA ASN A 273 32.41 -6.00 -7.23
C ASN A 273 33.40 -7.12 -6.88
N GLN A 274 33.71 -7.27 -5.59
CA GLN A 274 34.72 -8.23 -5.12
C GLN A 274 34.25 -9.71 -5.19
N TRP A 275 32.96 -9.94 -5.46
CA TRP A 275 32.37 -11.27 -5.65
C TRP A 275 31.73 -11.34 -7.05
N PRO A 276 32.54 -11.51 -8.10
CA PRO A 276 32.03 -11.62 -9.45
C PRO A 276 31.23 -12.91 -9.61
N VAL A 277 30.16 -12.84 -10.41
CA VAL A 277 29.43 -14.00 -10.90
C VAL A 277 30.14 -14.54 -12.13
N ASP A 278 30.40 -15.85 -12.17
CA ASP A 278 31.11 -16.44 -13.31
C ASP A 278 30.31 -16.32 -14.60
N ALA A 279 31.03 -16.26 -15.73
CA ALA A 279 30.43 -16.12 -17.05
C ALA A 279 29.35 -17.18 -17.35
N ALA A 280 29.45 -18.39 -16.81
CA ALA A 280 28.47 -19.46 -16.98
C ALA A 280 27.09 -19.14 -16.34
N TYR A 281 27.07 -18.33 -15.30
CA TYR A 281 25.88 -17.92 -14.53
C TYR A 281 25.52 -16.46 -14.78
N SER A 282 26.21 -15.80 -15.72
CA SER A 282 26.02 -14.41 -16.06
C SER A 282 25.19 -14.28 -17.34
N GLU A 283 24.41 -13.21 -17.40
CA GLU A 283 23.76 -12.74 -18.62
C GLU A 283 23.99 -11.23 -18.75
N ASN A 284 24.16 -10.76 -19.98
CA ASN A 284 24.34 -9.33 -20.25
C ASN A 284 23.05 -8.74 -20.82
N ASP A 285 22.81 -7.50 -20.45
CA ASP A 285 21.83 -6.64 -21.09
C ASP A 285 22.26 -6.42 -22.55
N PRO A 286 21.43 -6.76 -23.55
CA PRO A 286 21.79 -6.67 -24.96
C PRO A 286 21.88 -5.22 -25.45
N ASP A 287 21.19 -4.29 -24.78
CA ASP A 287 21.14 -2.88 -25.18
C ASP A 287 22.37 -2.14 -24.65
N THR A 288 22.81 -2.47 -23.43
CA THR A 288 23.95 -1.79 -22.79
C THR A 288 25.25 -2.59 -22.79
N GLY A 289 25.18 -3.90 -23.06
CA GLY A 289 26.29 -4.84 -22.94
C GLY A 289 26.72 -5.13 -21.50
N LYS A 290 26.09 -4.51 -20.50
CA LYS A 290 26.46 -4.65 -19.09
C LYS A 290 25.94 -5.98 -18.50
N PRO A 291 26.65 -6.60 -17.56
CA PRO A 291 26.13 -7.77 -16.85
C PRO A 291 24.90 -7.40 -16.02
N LEU A 292 23.85 -8.21 -16.09
CA LEU A 292 22.59 -8.01 -15.36
C LEU A 292 22.76 -8.33 -13.87
N GLY A 293 22.21 -7.48 -13.01
CA GLY A 293 21.97 -7.79 -11.59
C GLY A 293 20.74 -8.70 -11.42
N LEU A 294 20.40 -9.10 -10.19
CA LEU A 294 19.30 -10.05 -9.98
C LEU A 294 17.95 -9.51 -10.47
N THR A 295 17.57 -8.28 -10.14
CA THR A 295 16.28 -7.75 -10.62
C THR A 295 16.33 -7.46 -12.12
N GLY A 296 17.46 -7.02 -12.67
CA GLY A 296 17.63 -6.88 -14.12
C GLY A 296 17.43 -8.21 -14.86
N LEU A 297 18.00 -9.30 -14.33
CA LEU A 297 17.81 -10.67 -14.85
C LEU A 297 16.34 -11.10 -14.77
N VAL A 298 15.68 -10.88 -13.64
CA VAL A 298 14.26 -11.20 -13.46
C VAL A 298 13.39 -10.40 -14.43
N ARG A 299 13.57 -9.07 -14.50
CA ARG A 299 12.80 -8.15 -15.36
C ARG A 299 12.97 -8.44 -16.84
N ARG A 300 14.17 -8.85 -17.25
CA ARG A 300 14.45 -9.22 -18.64
C ARG A 300 13.58 -10.38 -19.11
N HIS A 301 13.46 -11.43 -18.29
CA HIS A 301 12.75 -12.65 -18.66
C HIS A 301 11.26 -12.58 -18.30
N GLN A 302 10.90 -11.81 -17.29
CA GLN A 302 9.53 -11.66 -16.80
C GLN A 302 9.20 -10.17 -16.59
N PRO A 303 8.97 -9.40 -17.67
CA PRO A 303 8.80 -7.94 -17.57
C PRO A 303 7.59 -7.51 -16.73
N GLY A 304 6.55 -8.35 -16.63
CA GLY A 304 5.33 -8.09 -15.85
C GLY A 304 5.32 -8.65 -14.42
N ILE A 305 6.39 -9.31 -13.98
CA ILE A 305 6.45 -9.92 -12.64
C ILE A 305 6.36 -8.86 -11.55
N LEU A 306 5.80 -9.17 -10.38
CA LEU A 306 5.94 -8.33 -9.19
C LEU A 306 7.03 -8.89 -8.28
N THR A 307 7.74 -8.03 -7.54
CA THR A 307 8.69 -8.51 -6.53
C THR A 307 8.55 -7.77 -5.20
N THR A 308 8.80 -8.48 -4.11
CA THR A 308 8.97 -7.86 -2.78
C THR A 308 10.27 -7.06 -2.68
N SER A 309 10.42 -6.28 -1.61
CA SER A 309 11.62 -5.50 -1.28
C SER A 309 12.77 -6.32 -0.67
N ARG A 310 12.61 -7.64 -0.54
CA ARG A 310 13.47 -8.48 0.30
C ARG A 310 14.68 -9.08 -0.41
N SER A 311 14.97 -8.61 -1.63
CA SER A 311 16.25 -8.86 -2.31
C SER A 311 17.32 -7.81 -1.96
N GLY A 312 16.93 -6.74 -1.27
CA GLY A 312 17.73 -5.53 -1.06
C GLY A 312 17.44 -4.40 -2.05
N TRP A 313 16.63 -4.65 -3.08
CA TRP A 313 15.99 -3.59 -3.90
C TRP A 313 14.68 -3.14 -3.25
N VAL A 314 14.21 -1.92 -3.54
CA VAL A 314 12.97 -1.36 -2.96
C VAL A 314 11.70 -2.19 -3.23
N GLY A 315 11.68 -3.04 -4.25
CA GLY A 315 10.54 -3.90 -4.60
C GLY A 315 9.37 -3.13 -5.22
N ASP A 316 8.41 -3.84 -5.82
CA ASP A 316 7.17 -3.23 -6.34
C ASP A 316 6.14 -2.97 -5.23
N TYR A 317 6.24 -3.77 -4.16
CA TYR A 317 5.41 -3.70 -2.97
C TYR A 317 6.21 -4.09 -1.72
N THR A 318 5.72 -3.66 -0.56
CA THR A 318 6.33 -3.96 0.74
C THR A 318 5.59 -5.08 1.46
N SER A 319 6.28 -5.84 2.30
CA SER A 319 5.67 -6.90 3.13
C SER A 319 5.65 -6.52 4.62
N GLU A 320 4.50 -6.68 5.27
CA GLU A 320 4.33 -6.67 6.73
C GLU A 320 4.21 -8.11 7.24
N GLU A 321 5.24 -8.62 7.92
CA GLU A 321 5.32 -10.03 8.31
C GLU A 321 4.79 -10.30 9.73
N GLY A 322 4.22 -11.50 9.94
CA GLY A 322 4.00 -12.11 11.24
C GLY A 322 2.56 -12.06 11.73
N GLY A 323 2.27 -12.72 12.86
CA GLY A 323 0.90 -12.88 13.39
C GLY A 323 0.30 -11.65 14.09
N SER A 324 0.98 -10.49 14.08
CA SER A 324 0.46 -9.27 14.70
C SER A 324 -0.72 -8.70 13.90
N VAL A 325 -1.76 -8.25 14.59
CA VAL A 325 -2.90 -7.58 13.97
C VAL A 325 -2.45 -6.21 13.46
N PRO A 326 -2.67 -5.85 12.17
CA PRO A 326 -2.31 -4.54 11.66
C PRO A 326 -3.06 -3.41 12.38
N THR A 327 -2.33 -2.35 12.72
CA THR A 327 -2.87 -1.16 13.39
C THR A 327 -2.46 0.12 12.66
N GLY A 328 -2.92 1.26 13.18
CA GLY A 328 -2.62 2.58 12.61
C GLY A 328 -3.47 2.94 11.39
N PRO A 329 -3.03 3.90 10.58
CA PRO A 329 -3.80 4.44 9.45
C PRO A 329 -3.81 3.51 8.23
N ILE A 330 -4.66 3.85 7.25
CA ILE A 330 -4.70 3.21 5.93
C ILE A 330 -3.34 3.35 5.23
N ARG A 331 -2.86 2.26 4.60
CA ARG A 331 -1.65 2.26 3.77
C ARG A 331 -1.98 2.91 2.43
N THR A 332 -1.42 4.10 2.20
CA THR A 332 -1.61 4.90 0.99
C THR A 332 -0.28 5.17 0.29
N GLY A 333 -0.32 5.50 -1.00
CA GLY A 333 0.87 5.81 -1.81
C GLY A 333 1.81 4.63 -2.11
N LYS A 334 1.54 3.44 -1.56
CA LYS A 334 2.29 2.20 -1.80
C LYS A 334 1.42 0.98 -1.67
N VAL A 335 1.87 -0.12 -2.26
CA VAL A 335 1.23 -1.44 -2.12
C VAL A 335 1.91 -2.18 -0.98
N ALA A 336 1.10 -2.75 -0.09
CA ALA A 336 1.58 -3.48 1.08
C ALA A 336 0.82 -4.79 1.24
N GLU A 337 1.55 -5.85 1.58
CA GLU A 337 1.01 -7.19 1.80
C GLU A 337 1.29 -7.66 3.23
N LYS A 338 0.25 -8.14 3.91
CA LYS A 338 0.34 -8.81 5.20
C LYS A 338 0.56 -10.31 4.98
N CYS A 339 1.77 -10.80 5.25
CA CYS A 339 2.03 -12.24 5.27
C CYS A 339 2.04 -12.76 6.70
N PHE A 340 1.34 -13.87 6.96
CA PHE A 340 1.32 -14.50 8.29
C PHE A 340 0.98 -15.99 8.19
N THR A 341 1.40 -16.75 9.20
CA THR A 341 1.09 -18.19 9.31
C THR A 341 -0.11 -18.44 10.21
N VAL A 342 -0.95 -19.40 9.82
CA VAL A 342 -1.97 -19.96 10.70
C VAL A 342 -1.43 -21.12 11.54
N GLY A 343 -0.27 -21.68 11.20
CA GLY A 343 0.29 -22.89 11.84
C GLY A 343 1.14 -22.65 13.09
N GLY A 344 1.49 -21.40 13.41
CA GLY A 344 2.46 -21.06 14.45
C GLY A 344 3.85 -20.82 13.87
N SER A 345 4.44 -21.83 13.22
CA SER A 345 5.64 -21.71 12.36
C SER A 345 5.25 -21.53 10.89
N TRP A 346 6.16 -21.09 10.02
CA TRP A 346 5.88 -21.02 8.58
C TRP A 346 5.86 -22.43 7.97
N GLY A 347 6.93 -23.19 8.17
CA GLY A 347 7.00 -24.60 7.85
C GLY A 347 6.23 -25.47 8.86
N TYR A 348 5.97 -26.72 8.49
CA TYR A 348 5.19 -27.65 9.31
C TYR A 348 5.82 -27.88 10.69
N ASP A 349 5.02 -27.73 11.74
CA ASP A 349 5.40 -27.99 13.13
C ASP A 349 4.37 -28.84 13.90
N GLY A 350 3.51 -29.55 13.15
CA GLY A 350 2.37 -30.33 13.64
C GLY A 350 1.01 -29.84 13.12
N ASP A 351 -0.05 -30.57 13.46
CA ASP A 351 -1.43 -30.20 13.12
C ASP A 351 -1.94 -29.11 14.07
N LYS A 352 -1.56 -27.87 13.79
CA LYS A 352 -1.95 -26.67 14.54
C LYS A 352 -2.56 -25.63 13.62
N ALA A 353 -3.52 -24.88 14.15
CA ALA A 353 -4.10 -23.72 13.49
C ALA A 353 -4.47 -22.63 14.50
N MET A 354 -4.33 -21.37 14.10
CA MET A 354 -4.92 -20.21 14.78
C MET A 354 -6.44 -20.38 14.92
N SER A 355 -7.04 -19.65 15.87
CA SER A 355 -8.49 -19.57 15.91
C SER A 355 -9.03 -18.81 14.69
N TYR A 356 -10.27 -19.13 14.29
CA TYR A 356 -10.96 -18.38 13.25
C TYR A 356 -11.10 -16.88 13.60
N ALA A 357 -11.35 -16.57 14.87
CA ALA A 357 -11.51 -15.19 15.33
C ALA A 357 -10.21 -14.39 15.17
N ASP A 358 -9.07 -14.96 15.59
CA ASP A 358 -7.77 -14.27 15.49
C ASP A 358 -7.35 -14.10 14.02
N THR A 359 -7.60 -15.12 13.20
CA THR A 359 -7.28 -15.08 11.77
C THR A 359 -8.11 -14.01 11.05
N MET A 360 -9.43 -13.95 11.31
CA MET A 360 -10.28 -12.91 10.76
C MET A 360 -9.91 -11.52 11.30
N ASN A 361 -9.46 -11.42 12.55
CA ASN A 361 -9.01 -10.15 13.11
C ASN A 361 -7.80 -9.59 12.35
N ILE A 362 -6.84 -10.44 11.96
CA ILE A 362 -5.71 -10.03 11.10
C ILE A 362 -6.23 -9.63 9.70
N LEU A 363 -7.02 -10.49 9.07
CA LEU A 363 -7.48 -10.29 7.69
C LEU A 363 -8.28 -8.98 7.52
N VAL A 364 -9.28 -8.76 8.36
CA VAL A 364 -10.17 -7.59 8.23
C VAL A 364 -9.42 -6.31 8.55
N ASN A 365 -8.56 -6.32 9.59
CA ASN A 365 -7.73 -5.16 9.90
C ASN A 365 -6.70 -4.85 8.80
N SER A 366 -6.31 -5.84 8.00
CA SER A 366 -5.47 -5.66 6.82
C SER A 366 -6.26 -4.98 5.69
N TRP A 367 -7.44 -5.51 5.34
CA TRP A 367 -8.24 -5.00 4.23
C TRP A 367 -8.75 -3.57 4.44
N ILE A 368 -9.24 -3.24 5.64
CA ILE A 368 -9.70 -1.88 5.97
C ILE A 368 -8.54 -0.86 5.99
N ARG A 369 -7.29 -1.33 6.03
CA ARG A 369 -6.06 -0.54 5.94
C ARG A 369 -5.39 -0.62 4.58
N ASN A 370 -6.09 -1.13 3.57
CA ASN A 370 -5.63 -1.24 2.19
C ASN A 370 -4.43 -2.18 1.98
N LEU A 371 -4.22 -3.16 2.86
CA LEU A 371 -3.26 -4.24 2.63
C LEU A 371 -3.89 -5.39 1.84
N THR A 372 -3.05 -6.12 1.10
CA THR A 372 -3.35 -7.49 0.66
C THR A 372 -2.92 -8.48 1.74
N CYS A 373 -3.38 -9.72 1.67
CA CYS A 373 -3.07 -10.75 2.65
C CYS A 373 -2.54 -12.01 1.96
N LEU A 374 -1.46 -12.57 2.50
CA LEU A 374 -0.86 -13.82 2.07
C LEU A 374 -0.85 -14.80 3.26
N VAL A 375 -1.81 -15.73 3.27
CA VAL A 375 -2.06 -16.63 4.42
C VAL A 375 -1.27 -17.92 4.23
N ASN A 376 -0.34 -18.19 5.14
CA ASN A 376 0.55 -19.35 5.04
C ASN A 376 -0.03 -20.64 5.61
N VAL A 377 0.20 -21.74 4.88
CA VAL A 377 0.11 -23.12 5.37
C VAL A 377 1.47 -23.81 5.28
N GLY A 378 1.71 -24.76 6.19
CA GLY A 378 2.90 -25.62 6.18
C GLY A 378 2.50 -27.07 5.94
N PRO A 379 2.58 -27.61 4.71
CA PRO A 379 2.30 -29.01 4.45
C PRO A 379 3.29 -29.94 5.17
N ASP A 380 2.84 -31.13 5.56
CA ASP A 380 3.68 -32.12 6.21
C ASP A 380 4.74 -32.72 5.25
N ARG A 381 5.64 -33.56 5.79
CA ARG A 381 6.71 -34.21 5.02
C ARG A 381 6.26 -35.04 3.82
N THR A 382 4.98 -35.39 3.73
CA THR A 382 4.40 -36.14 2.62
C THR A 382 3.79 -35.22 1.55
N GLY A 383 3.52 -33.96 1.88
CA GLY A 383 2.89 -32.97 1.02
C GLY A 383 1.42 -32.68 1.36
N THR A 384 0.93 -33.16 2.51
CA THR A 384 -0.46 -32.96 2.94
C THR A 384 -0.57 -31.72 3.82
N VAL A 385 -1.49 -30.80 3.51
CA VAL A 385 -1.79 -29.67 4.41
C VAL A 385 -2.50 -30.19 5.65
N ALA A 386 -2.05 -29.75 6.82
CA ALA A 386 -2.62 -30.13 8.11
C ALA A 386 -4.16 -29.93 8.14
N PRO A 387 -4.96 -30.91 8.58
CA PRO A 387 -6.42 -30.81 8.58
C PRO A 387 -6.96 -29.59 9.34
N SER A 388 -6.36 -29.19 10.46
CA SER A 388 -6.78 -28.00 11.21
C SER A 388 -6.62 -26.71 10.38
N GLN A 389 -5.49 -26.57 9.66
CA GLN A 389 -5.23 -25.44 8.78
C GLN A 389 -6.19 -25.45 7.58
N ALA A 390 -6.37 -26.60 6.93
CA ALA A 390 -7.28 -26.72 5.79
C ALA A 390 -8.73 -26.38 6.18
N ASN A 391 -9.20 -26.84 7.35
CA ASN A 391 -10.53 -26.54 7.86
C ASN A 391 -10.71 -25.04 8.20
N LEU A 392 -9.69 -24.41 8.78
CA LEU A 392 -9.68 -22.98 9.03
C LEU A 392 -9.79 -22.19 7.71
N LEU A 393 -8.99 -22.53 6.71
CA LEU A 393 -9.00 -21.88 5.40
C LEU A 393 -10.34 -22.02 4.69
N ARG A 394 -10.96 -23.21 4.70
CA ARG A 394 -12.31 -23.41 4.16
C ARG A 394 -13.37 -22.59 4.91
N ARG A 395 -13.22 -22.44 6.23
CA ARG A 395 -14.10 -21.58 7.04
C ARG A 395 -13.96 -20.10 6.67
N ILE A 396 -12.75 -19.61 6.39
CA ILE A 396 -12.54 -18.27 5.81
C ILE A 396 -13.25 -18.17 4.46
N GLY A 397 -13.15 -19.20 3.64
CA GLY A 397 -13.89 -19.35 2.38
C GLY A 397 -15.39 -19.08 2.48
N THR A 398 -16.04 -19.54 3.54
CA THR A 398 -17.47 -19.28 3.78
C THR A 398 -17.79 -17.80 3.94
N PHE A 399 -16.91 -17.04 4.60
CA PHE A 399 -17.05 -15.59 4.70
C PHE A 399 -16.74 -14.92 3.36
N MET A 400 -15.67 -15.35 2.67
CA MET A 400 -15.31 -14.77 1.37
C MET A 400 -16.39 -14.99 0.30
N SER A 401 -17.11 -16.11 0.35
CA SER A 401 -18.25 -16.37 -0.53
C SER A 401 -19.41 -15.40 -0.29
N ALA A 402 -19.70 -15.08 0.98
CA ALA A 402 -20.80 -14.18 1.36
C ALA A 402 -20.43 -12.69 1.24
N CYS A 403 -19.20 -12.31 1.59
CA CYS A 403 -18.77 -10.93 1.78
C CYS A 403 -17.68 -10.49 0.80
N GLY A 404 -17.26 -11.34 -0.15
CA GLY A 404 -16.13 -11.08 -1.04
C GLY A 404 -16.24 -9.78 -1.85
N ALA A 405 -17.45 -9.31 -2.16
CA ALA A 405 -17.67 -8.03 -2.84
C ALA A 405 -17.16 -6.81 -2.05
N ALA A 406 -17.12 -6.91 -0.71
CA ALA A 406 -16.55 -5.88 0.16
C ALA A 406 -15.01 -5.95 0.25
N ILE A 407 -14.39 -7.01 -0.29
CA ILE A 407 -12.95 -7.25 -0.20
C ILE A 407 -12.31 -7.09 -1.58
N TYR A 408 -12.67 -7.92 -2.55
CA TYR A 408 -12.01 -7.95 -3.86
C TYR A 408 -12.20 -6.65 -4.62
N GLY A 409 -11.10 -6.13 -5.17
CA GLY A 409 -11.11 -4.89 -5.94
C GLY A 409 -11.48 -3.62 -5.18
N THR A 410 -11.55 -3.67 -3.84
CA THR A 410 -11.76 -2.48 -3.03
C THR A 410 -10.44 -1.81 -2.65
N ARG A 411 -10.50 -0.61 -2.08
CA ARG A 411 -9.40 0.03 -1.35
C ARG A 411 -9.83 0.27 0.09
N GLY A 412 -8.88 0.29 1.02
CA GLY A 412 -9.16 0.70 2.40
C GLY A 412 -9.67 2.15 2.43
N GLY A 413 -10.61 2.44 3.33
CA GLY A 413 -11.26 3.75 3.43
C GLY A 413 -12.67 3.79 2.83
N PRO A 414 -13.25 5.00 2.67
CA PRO A 414 -12.55 6.27 2.47
C PRO A 414 -12.13 6.98 3.76
N TRP A 415 -12.62 6.55 4.93
CA TRP A 415 -12.24 7.11 6.23
C TRP A 415 -11.34 6.16 7.00
N GLU A 416 -10.52 6.74 7.88
CA GLU A 416 -9.64 5.96 8.77
C GLU A 416 -10.45 5.03 9.69
N PRO A 417 -9.93 3.82 9.97
CA PRO A 417 -10.60 2.88 10.86
C PRO A 417 -10.48 3.31 12.32
N VAL A 418 -11.47 2.92 13.14
CA VAL A 418 -11.39 3.00 14.60
C VAL A 418 -10.97 1.65 15.15
N ALA A 419 -9.80 1.62 15.79
CA ALA A 419 -9.16 0.38 16.25
C ALA A 419 -10.10 -0.51 17.07
N GLY A 420 -10.21 -1.77 16.67
CA GLY A 420 -11.06 -2.79 17.32
C GLY A 420 -12.57 -2.59 17.16
N GLN A 421 -13.02 -1.47 16.57
CA GLN A 421 -14.44 -1.11 16.47
C GLN A 421 -14.95 -1.29 15.04
N TYR A 422 -14.41 -0.56 14.08
CA TYR A 422 -14.87 -0.62 12.70
C TYR A 422 -13.84 -0.05 11.73
N GLY A 423 -14.01 -0.38 10.45
CA GLY A 423 -13.29 0.25 9.35
C GLY A 423 -14.09 0.20 8.06
N PHE A 424 -13.45 0.62 6.98
CA PHE A 424 -14.11 0.77 5.70
C PHE A 424 -13.26 0.19 4.58
N THR A 425 -13.95 -0.36 3.59
CA THR A 425 -13.41 -0.51 2.24
C THR A 425 -14.33 0.20 1.26
N SER A 426 -13.83 0.54 0.08
CA SER A 426 -14.64 1.19 -0.94
C SER A 426 -14.22 0.80 -2.34
N LYS A 427 -15.18 0.85 -3.26
CA LYS A 427 -15.01 0.64 -4.68
C LYS A 427 -16.05 1.48 -5.41
N ASP A 428 -15.59 2.32 -6.34
CA ASP A 428 -16.44 3.16 -7.18
C ASP A 428 -17.44 3.98 -6.32
N ASP A 429 -18.74 3.76 -6.49
CA ASP A 429 -19.84 4.42 -5.79
C ASP A 429 -20.27 3.75 -4.48
N THR A 430 -19.61 2.65 -4.08
CA THR A 430 -20.00 1.85 -2.93
C THR A 430 -18.90 1.85 -1.87
N PHE A 431 -19.27 2.12 -0.62
CA PHE A 431 -18.41 1.83 0.53
C PHE A 431 -19.03 0.74 1.39
N TYR A 432 -18.18 -0.01 2.05
CA TYR A 432 -18.53 -1.10 2.93
C TYR A 432 -18.05 -0.77 4.34
N VAL A 433 -18.93 -0.94 5.31
CA VAL A 433 -18.63 -0.78 6.73
C VAL A 433 -18.37 -2.16 7.31
N HIS A 434 -17.15 -2.36 7.80
CA HIS A 434 -16.72 -3.56 8.50
C HIS A 434 -16.87 -3.33 10.00
N LEU A 435 -17.87 -3.94 10.62
CA LEU A 435 -18.09 -3.85 12.06
C LEU A 435 -17.32 -4.98 12.76
N LEU A 436 -16.28 -4.63 13.51
CA LEU A 436 -15.39 -5.57 14.20
C LEU A 436 -15.99 -6.00 15.55
N PRO A 437 -15.49 -7.07 16.20
CA PRO A 437 -16.09 -7.61 17.43
C PRO A 437 -16.21 -6.62 18.59
N GLY A 438 -15.33 -5.61 18.68
CA GLY A 438 -15.40 -4.58 19.71
C GLY A 438 -16.60 -3.64 19.57
N PHE A 439 -17.27 -3.62 18.40
CA PHE A 439 -18.47 -2.83 18.18
C PHE A 439 -19.74 -3.59 18.63
N ALA A 440 -20.34 -3.10 19.71
CA ALA A 440 -21.47 -3.76 20.39
C ALA A 440 -22.87 -3.42 19.83
N GLY A 441 -22.96 -2.52 18.84
CA GLY A 441 -24.25 -2.02 18.31
C GLY A 441 -24.77 -2.76 17.08
N THR A 442 -26.08 -2.67 16.85
CA THR A 442 -26.77 -3.05 15.59
C THR A 442 -27.14 -1.83 14.73
N SER A 443 -26.69 -0.65 15.15
CA SER A 443 -26.86 0.63 14.47
C SER A 443 -25.49 1.28 14.30
N PHE A 444 -25.21 1.82 13.12
CA PHE A 444 -23.94 2.49 12.80
C PHE A 444 -24.19 3.81 12.08
N THR A 445 -23.47 4.86 12.47
CA THR A 445 -23.51 6.16 11.81
C THR A 445 -22.17 6.44 11.14
N THR A 446 -22.18 6.64 9.82
CA THR A 446 -20.98 6.92 9.04
C THR A 446 -20.46 8.34 9.27
N PRO A 447 -19.18 8.63 8.97
CA PRO A 447 -18.77 9.98 8.61
C PRO A 447 -19.58 10.53 7.42
N SER A 448 -19.49 11.84 7.16
CA SER A 448 -20.27 12.49 6.09
C SER A 448 -19.88 11.98 4.70
N ILE A 449 -20.87 11.60 3.88
CA ILE A 449 -20.71 11.22 2.46
C ILE A 449 -20.55 12.44 1.52
N GLY A 450 -20.44 13.64 2.10
CA GLY A 450 -20.36 14.89 1.36
C GLY A 450 -21.67 15.22 0.66
N ASP A 451 -21.58 15.45 -0.65
CA ASP A 451 -22.69 15.86 -1.52
C ASP A 451 -23.45 14.69 -2.17
N ALA A 452 -23.04 13.45 -1.90
CA ALA A 452 -23.65 12.26 -2.50
C ALA A 452 -25.01 11.92 -1.88
N ARG A 453 -25.82 11.17 -2.62
CA ARG A 453 -27.09 10.60 -2.16
C ARG A 453 -26.98 9.09 -2.05
N VAL A 454 -27.57 8.54 -1.00
CA VAL A 454 -27.65 7.08 -0.82
C VAL A 454 -28.66 6.50 -1.79
N SER A 455 -28.22 5.55 -2.61
CA SER A 455 -29.06 4.80 -3.55
C SER A 455 -29.47 3.43 -2.99
N ARG A 456 -28.63 2.82 -2.15
CA ARG A 456 -28.90 1.53 -1.50
C ARG A 456 -28.13 1.37 -0.20
N VAL A 457 -28.76 0.76 0.81
CA VAL A 457 -28.09 0.25 2.02
C VAL A 457 -28.49 -1.20 2.22
N PHE A 458 -27.53 -2.09 2.43
CA PHE A 458 -27.77 -3.53 2.49
C PHE A 458 -26.77 -4.27 3.39
N ASP A 459 -27.20 -5.40 3.93
CA ASP A 459 -26.33 -6.39 4.55
C ASP A 459 -25.61 -7.17 3.46
N VAL A 460 -24.28 -7.15 3.42
CA VAL A 460 -23.51 -7.71 2.29
C VAL A 460 -23.71 -9.22 2.18
N ALA A 461 -23.70 -9.92 3.32
CA ALA A 461 -23.78 -11.37 3.35
C ALA A 461 -25.11 -11.92 2.82
N SER A 462 -26.24 -11.26 3.10
CA SER A 462 -27.57 -11.68 2.61
C SER A 462 -28.04 -10.93 1.36
N GLY A 463 -27.46 -9.77 1.05
CA GLY A 463 -27.96 -8.83 0.05
C GLY A 463 -29.24 -8.09 0.44
N GLY A 464 -29.80 -8.36 1.63
CA GLY A 464 -31.05 -7.78 2.11
C GLY A 464 -30.92 -6.30 2.44
N SER A 465 -31.95 -5.51 2.11
CA SER A 465 -31.99 -4.08 2.41
C SER A 465 -32.00 -3.82 3.91
N LEU A 466 -31.29 -2.78 4.34
CA LEU A 466 -31.29 -2.30 5.72
C LEU A 466 -31.99 -0.94 5.82
N SER A 467 -32.61 -0.69 6.96
CA SER A 467 -33.20 0.61 7.28
C SER A 467 -32.11 1.65 7.48
N TYR A 468 -32.30 2.86 6.96
CA TYR A 468 -31.35 3.95 7.16
C TYR A 468 -32.02 5.32 7.20
N SER A 469 -31.30 6.30 7.75
CA SER A 469 -31.60 7.72 7.62
C SER A 469 -30.34 8.49 7.24
N VAL A 470 -30.51 9.64 6.59
CA VAL A 470 -29.39 10.53 6.21
C VAL A 470 -29.58 11.87 6.92
N SER A 471 -28.57 12.31 7.65
CA SER A 471 -28.59 13.61 8.34
C SER A 471 -28.48 14.76 7.33
N ALA A 472 -28.81 15.98 7.76
CA ALA A 472 -28.63 17.18 6.95
C ALA A 472 -27.15 17.47 6.57
N THR A 473 -26.21 16.88 7.31
CA THR A 473 -24.76 16.98 7.08
C THR A 473 -24.18 15.77 6.33
N GLY A 474 -25.03 14.87 5.83
CA GLY A 474 -24.62 13.73 4.99
C GLY A 474 -24.12 12.51 5.75
N GLN A 475 -24.39 12.37 7.05
CA GLN A 475 -24.08 11.14 7.78
C GLN A 475 -25.19 10.11 7.57
N VAL A 476 -24.84 8.87 7.25
CA VAL A 476 -25.79 7.77 7.05
C VAL A 476 -25.87 6.96 8.34
N THR A 477 -27.05 6.91 8.96
CA THR A 477 -27.30 6.03 10.11
C THR A 477 -28.04 4.79 9.62
N VAL A 478 -27.38 3.64 9.67
CA VAL A 478 -27.94 2.33 9.31
C VAL A 478 -28.40 1.60 10.57
N THR A 479 -29.56 0.95 10.54
CA THR A 479 -30.13 0.21 11.67
C THR A 479 -30.52 -1.22 11.28
N GLY A 480 -30.53 -2.11 12.27
CA GLY A 480 -30.95 -3.51 12.09
C GLY A 480 -29.85 -4.42 11.53
N VAL A 481 -28.58 -4.08 11.73
CA VAL A 481 -27.45 -4.91 11.29
C VAL A 481 -27.44 -6.24 12.04
N ASP A 482 -27.44 -7.36 11.32
CA ASP A 482 -27.32 -8.70 11.89
C ASP A 482 -25.87 -9.01 12.23
N ARG A 483 -25.54 -8.93 13.51
CA ARG A 483 -24.19 -9.18 14.05
C ARG A 483 -23.91 -10.66 14.32
N THR A 484 -24.88 -11.55 14.09
CA THR A 484 -24.79 -12.96 14.51
C THR A 484 -24.27 -13.89 13.41
N ARG A 485 -24.45 -13.54 12.14
CA ARG A 485 -24.03 -14.39 11.00
C ARG A 485 -22.52 -14.46 10.84
N HIS A 486 -21.87 -13.30 10.86
CA HIS A 486 -20.42 -13.16 10.82
C HIS A 486 -19.98 -12.21 11.95
N PRO A 487 -19.86 -12.71 13.19
CA PRO A 487 -19.55 -11.87 14.35
C PRO A 487 -18.11 -11.34 14.36
N ALA A 488 -17.21 -12.00 13.62
CA ALA A 488 -15.83 -11.53 13.44
C ALA A 488 -15.74 -10.29 12.53
N ASP A 489 -16.71 -10.12 11.63
CA ASP A 489 -16.85 -8.97 10.74
C ASP A 489 -18.25 -8.97 10.11
N SER A 490 -19.12 -8.06 10.55
CA SER A 490 -20.43 -7.89 9.91
C SER A 490 -20.36 -6.70 8.98
N VAL A 491 -20.69 -6.96 7.71
CA VAL A 491 -20.41 -6.03 6.64
C VAL A 491 -21.70 -5.42 6.09
N VAL A 492 -21.75 -4.09 6.09
CA VAL A 492 -22.84 -3.29 5.52
C VAL A 492 -22.36 -2.61 4.26
N GLY A 493 -23.09 -2.73 3.16
CA GLY A 493 -22.83 -1.98 1.93
C GLY A 493 -23.70 -0.73 1.84
N VAL A 494 -23.11 0.38 1.43
CA VAL A 494 -23.80 1.64 1.11
C VAL A 494 -23.39 2.08 -0.29
N THR A 495 -24.32 2.03 -1.22
CA THR A 495 -24.14 2.52 -2.59
C THR A 495 -24.67 3.95 -2.68
N LEU A 496 -23.91 4.79 -3.36
CA LEU A 496 -24.19 6.19 -3.59
C LEU A 496 -24.66 6.41 -5.03
N ASP A 497 -25.05 7.64 -5.36
CA ASP A 497 -25.37 8.07 -6.73
C ASP A 497 -24.13 8.51 -7.53
N ARG A 498 -22.96 8.50 -6.90
CA ARG A 498 -21.66 8.85 -7.47
C ARG A 498 -20.51 8.21 -6.68
N SER A 499 -19.31 8.23 -7.24
CA SER A 499 -18.08 7.69 -6.60
C SER A 499 -17.97 8.12 -5.13
N VAL A 500 -17.54 7.22 -4.25
CA VAL A 500 -17.36 7.48 -2.81
C VAL A 500 -16.30 8.57 -2.57
N GLN A 501 -15.18 8.47 -3.28
CA GLN A 501 -14.09 9.45 -3.25
C GLN A 501 -14.17 10.42 -4.43
N PRO A 502 -13.50 11.58 -4.36
CA PRO A 502 -13.33 12.47 -5.50
C PRO A 502 -12.71 11.70 -6.67
N ALA A 503 -13.44 11.59 -7.79
CA ALA A 503 -12.97 10.91 -8.98
C ALA A 503 -12.27 11.91 -9.91
N ASP A 504 -11.20 11.49 -10.55
CA ASP A 504 -10.57 12.28 -11.61
C ASP A 504 -11.48 12.30 -12.86
N ILE A 505 -12.05 13.47 -13.16
CA ILE A 505 -12.91 13.68 -14.33
C ILE A 505 -12.12 13.98 -15.61
N ALA A 506 -10.79 14.17 -15.51
CA ALA A 506 -9.87 14.32 -16.63
C ALA A 506 -9.39 12.97 -17.18
N ALA A 507 -9.41 11.90 -16.38
CA ALA A 507 -9.04 10.55 -16.79
C ALA A 507 -9.69 10.12 -18.12
N GLY A 508 -8.88 9.71 -19.08
CA GLY A 508 -9.27 9.26 -20.41
C GLY A 508 -9.81 10.35 -21.35
N ARG A 509 -9.78 11.62 -20.94
CA ARG A 509 -10.24 12.75 -21.78
C ARG A 509 -9.21 13.12 -22.84
N THR A 510 -9.65 13.89 -23.83
CA THR A 510 -8.75 14.45 -24.84
C THR A 510 -7.84 15.49 -24.22
N ALA A 511 -6.53 15.26 -24.29
CA ALA A 511 -5.50 16.20 -23.89
C ALA A 511 -4.68 16.68 -25.10
N THR A 512 -4.24 17.93 -25.05
CA THR A 512 -3.35 18.56 -26.05
C THR A 512 -2.32 19.41 -25.33
N ALA A 513 -1.16 19.63 -25.94
CA ALA A 513 -0.10 20.45 -25.37
C ALA A 513 0.49 21.41 -26.42
N SER A 514 1.22 22.42 -25.94
CA SER A 514 2.00 23.34 -26.79
C SER A 514 3.13 22.65 -27.57
N GLY A 515 3.57 21.49 -27.10
CA GLY A 515 4.65 20.68 -27.64
C GLY A 515 4.81 19.39 -26.83
N GLU A 516 5.39 18.36 -27.45
CA GLU A 516 5.54 17.04 -26.82
C GLU A 516 6.73 16.23 -27.37
N GLU A 517 7.37 15.46 -26.50
CA GLU A 517 8.49 14.56 -26.81
C GLU A 517 7.98 13.24 -27.44
N THR A 518 7.40 13.34 -28.65
CA THR A 518 6.77 12.19 -29.35
C THR A 518 7.72 11.02 -29.62
N GLY A 519 9.02 11.29 -29.84
CA GLY A 519 10.03 10.26 -30.08
C GLY A 519 10.22 9.27 -28.94
N LYS A 520 9.76 9.62 -27.72
CA LYS A 520 9.74 8.73 -26.54
C LYS A 520 8.34 8.32 -26.10
N GLY A 521 7.31 8.68 -26.87
CA GLY A 521 5.90 8.40 -26.54
C GLY A 521 5.31 9.27 -25.41
N ASN A 522 6.01 10.32 -24.99
CA ASN A 522 5.62 11.21 -23.87
C ASN A 522 4.60 12.27 -24.32
N THR A 523 3.47 11.81 -24.87
CA THR A 523 2.41 12.65 -25.45
C THR A 523 1.49 13.27 -24.40
N ALA A 524 0.73 14.30 -24.78
CA ALA A 524 -0.24 14.95 -23.87
C ALA A 524 -1.26 13.98 -23.26
N ALA A 525 -1.65 12.94 -24.00
CA ALA A 525 -2.59 11.92 -23.53
C ALA A 525 -2.07 11.13 -22.33
N LYS A 526 -0.75 11.01 -22.17
CA LYS A 526 -0.14 10.28 -21.05
C LYS A 526 -0.30 10.96 -19.70
N ALA A 527 -0.56 12.26 -19.66
CA ALA A 527 -0.84 12.94 -18.40
C ALA A 527 -2.29 12.77 -17.92
N VAL A 528 -3.16 12.14 -18.69
CA VAL A 528 -4.58 11.93 -18.34
C VAL A 528 -5.00 10.47 -18.55
N ASP A 529 -4.06 9.53 -18.59
CA ASP A 529 -4.33 8.10 -18.78
C ASP A 529 -4.57 7.34 -17.46
N ALA A 530 -4.71 8.07 -16.35
CA ALA A 530 -4.84 7.56 -14.98
C ALA A 530 -3.65 6.69 -14.53
N SER A 531 -2.48 6.86 -15.15
CA SER A 531 -1.23 6.25 -14.73
C SER A 531 -0.24 7.29 -14.23
N THR A 532 0.50 6.96 -13.19
CA THR A 532 1.64 7.75 -12.71
C THR A 532 2.97 7.23 -13.26
N SER A 533 2.95 6.10 -13.97
CA SER A 533 4.13 5.49 -14.61
C SER A 533 4.46 6.09 -15.97
N THR A 534 3.47 6.64 -16.66
CA THR A 534 3.63 7.37 -17.91
C THR A 534 3.66 8.88 -17.63
N ARG A 535 3.98 9.69 -18.64
CA ARG A 535 3.99 11.15 -18.52
C ARG A 535 3.87 11.85 -19.86
N TRP A 536 3.31 13.06 -19.84
CA TRP A 536 3.58 14.05 -20.87
C TRP A 536 4.93 14.72 -20.59
N CYS A 537 5.71 15.00 -21.63
CA CYS A 537 6.90 15.83 -21.56
C CYS A 537 6.91 16.81 -22.73
N ALA A 538 7.23 18.08 -22.48
CA ALA A 538 7.43 19.08 -23.52
C ALA A 538 8.58 18.69 -24.47
N ASN A 539 8.65 19.32 -25.63
CA ASN A 539 9.64 19.04 -26.66
C ASN A 539 10.99 19.75 -26.45
N ASP A 540 11.08 20.66 -25.47
CA ASP A 540 12.31 21.31 -25.05
C ASP A 540 12.22 21.81 -23.59
N GLY A 541 13.29 22.45 -23.10
CA GLY A 541 13.42 22.96 -21.73
C GLY A 541 13.00 24.42 -21.53
N SER A 542 12.30 25.03 -22.47
CA SER A 542 11.82 26.41 -22.34
C SER A 542 10.62 26.50 -21.39
N THR A 543 10.34 27.70 -20.89
CA THR A 543 9.11 27.98 -20.14
C THR A 543 8.00 28.47 -21.09
N GLY A 544 6.76 28.48 -20.61
CA GLY A 544 5.58 28.82 -21.41
C GLY A 544 4.88 27.61 -22.03
N HIS A 545 5.45 26.40 -21.89
CA HIS A 545 4.78 25.17 -22.28
C HIS A 545 3.50 24.96 -21.48
N TRP A 546 2.46 24.53 -22.17
CA TRP A 546 1.17 24.23 -21.57
C TRP A 546 0.65 22.84 -21.96
N LEU A 547 -0.10 22.25 -21.04
CA LEU A 547 -0.85 21.00 -21.19
C LEU A 547 -2.31 21.25 -20.80
N LYS A 548 -3.25 20.91 -21.69
CA LYS A 548 -4.68 21.18 -21.57
C LYS A 548 -5.50 19.92 -21.72
N VAL A 549 -6.54 19.78 -20.91
CA VAL A 549 -7.58 18.76 -21.04
C VAL A 549 -8.93 19.37 -21.43
N ASP A 550 -9.67 18.71 -22.33
CA ASP A 550 -11.09 18.99 -22.63
C ASP A 550 -11.99 18.02 -21.85
N LEU A 551 -12.72 18.53 -20.86
CA LEU A 551 -13.67 17.76 -20.03
C LEU A 551 -14.94 17.36 -20.80
N GLY A 552 -15.11 17.85 -22.05
CA GLY A 552 -16.22 17.57 -22.96
C GLY A 552 -17.44 18.48 -22.78
N SER A 553 -17.64 19.03 -21.59
CA SER A 553 -18.70 20.01 -21.30
C SER A 553 -18.34 20.92 -20.14
N THR A 554 -18.87 22.14 -20.13
CA THR A 554 -18.73 23.05 -18.99
C THR A 554 -19.38 22.45 -17.76
N ARG A 555 -18.65 22.39 -16.66
CA ARG A 555 -19.09 21.82 -15.38
C ARG A 555 -18.40 22.51 -14.21
N PRO A 556 -18.94 22.41 -12.98
CA PRO A 556 -18.22 22.85 -11.80
C PRO A 556 -16.93 22.03 -11.63
N ILE A 557 -15.87 22.71 -11.19
CA ILE A 557 -14.61 22.12 -10.79
C ILE A 557 -14.28 22.58 -9.37
N THR A 558 -13.76 21.65 -8.57
CA THR A 558 -13.48 21.84 -7.14
C THR A 558 -11.99 21.73 -6.81
N GLY A 559 -11.17 21.30 -7.77
CA GLY A 559 -9.74 21.25 -7.62
C GLY A 559 -9.01 20.52 -8.72
N VAL A 560 -7.69 20.59 -8.63
CA VAL A 560 -6.73 19.96 -9.53
C VAL A 560 -5.64 19.28 -8.69
N ARG A 561 -5.18 18.10 -9.12
CA ARG A 561 -3.97 17.46 -8.61
C ARG A 561 -3.01 17.21 -9.77
N LEU A 562 -1.79 17.72 -9.63
CA LEU A 562 -0.69 17.51 -10.56
C LEU A 562 0.35 16.59 -9.93
N ALA A 563 0.78 15.57 -10.66
CA ALA A 563 1.98 14.81 -10.36
C ALA A 563 3.05 15.17 -11.39
N TRP A 564 4.07 15.89 -10.97
CA TRP A 564 5.24 16.22 -11.80
C TRP A 564 6.12 14.99 -12.03
N GLU A 565 6.92 15.00 -13.09
CA GLU A 565 7.85 13.89 -13.34
C GLU A 565 8.82 13.66 -12.18
N LEU A 566 9.49 14.74 -11.76
CA LEU A 566 10.61 14.68 -10.83
C LEU A 566 10.17 15.11 -9.44
N ASP A 567 10.65 14.38 -8.44
CA ASP A 567 10.55 14.77 -7.05
C ASP A 567 11.58 15.87 -6.71
N ALA A 568 11.39 16.54 -5.58
CA ALA A 568 12.25 17.58 -5.05
C ALA A 568 12.59 18.71 -6.06
N THR A 569 11.69 19.00 -7.00
CA THR A 569 11.93 19.89 -8.14
C THR A 569 10.92 21.04 -8.16
N ASN A 570 11.39 22.28 -8.30
CA ASN A 570 10.52 23.47 -8.26
C ASN A 570 9.90 23.79 -9.63
N TYR A 571 8.76 23.18 -9.92
CA TYR A 571 7.90 23.56 -11.05
C TYR A 571 7.03 24.77 -10.66
N ARG A 572 7.20 25.89 -11.36
CA ARG A 572 6.34 27.08 -11.24
C ARG A 572 5.35 27.10 -12.39
N TYR A 573 4.09 27.36 -12.11
CA TYR A 573 3.02 27.18 -13.09
C TYR A 573 1.78 28.04 -12.80
N LEU A 574 0.90 28.11 -13.79
CA LEU A 574 -0.42 28.70 -13.71
C LEU A 574 -1.46 27.60 -13.99
N LEU A 575 -2.53 27.55 -13.21
CA LEU A 575 -3.73 26.78 -13.54
C LEU A 575 -4.77 27.71 -14.13
N GLU A 576 -5.29 27.34 -15.29
CA GLU A 576 -6.20 28.16 -16.08
C GLU A 576 -7.43 27.36 -16.51
N GLY A 577 -8.56 28.06 -16.65
CA GLY A 577 -9.84 27.49 -17.04
C GLY A 577 -10.48 28.26 -18.19
N SER A 578 -11.25 27.57 -19.01
CA SER A 578 -12.00 28.16 -20.10
C SER A 578 -13.28 27.38 -20.38
N THR A 579 -14.34 28.08 -20.82
CA THR A 579 -15.59 27.47 -21.28
C THR A 579 -15.64 27.31 -22.80
N ASP A 580 -14.82 28.07 -23.54
CA ASP A 580 -14.86 28.21 -25.00
C ASP A 580 -13.51 27.89 -25.70
N ASN A 581 -12.46 27.58 -24.93
CA ASN A 581 -11.08 27.37 -25.39
C ASN A 581 -10.41 28.60 -26.05
N ALA A 582 -11.00 29.80 -25.89
CA ALA A 582 -10.47 31.05 -26.42
C ALA A 582 -10.19 32.05 -25.29
N THR A 583 -11.11 32.18 -24.34
CA THR A 583 -11.00 33.07 -23.19
C THR A 583 -10.55 32.27 -21.97
N TRP A 584 -9.40 32.63 -21.41
CA TRP A 584 -8.79 31.91 -20.28
C TRP A 584 -8.80 32.77 -19.03
N THR A 585 -9.16 32.16 -17.90
CA THR A 585 -9.08 32.78 -16.58
C THR A 585 -8.13 31.98 -15.71
N THR A 586 -7.32 32.69 -14.91
CA THR A 586 -6.51 32.07 -13.86
C THR A 586 -7.42 31.45 -12.81
N LEU A 587 -7.27 30.15 -12.60
CA LEU A 587 -7.95 29.40 -11.54
C LEU A 587 -7.12 29.36 -10.26
N SER A 588 -5.80 29.20 -10.40
CA SER A 588 -4.84 29.23 -9.29
C SER A 588 -3.47 29.65 -9.82
N ASP A 589 -2.79 30.55 -9.09
CA ASP A 589 -1.48 31.08 -9.46
C ASP A 589 -0.38 30.47 -8.58
N HIS A 590 0.52 29.70 -9.21
CA HIS A 590 1.69 29.10 -8.60
C HIS A 590 2.99 29.58 -9.27
N THR A 591 2.96 30.76 -9.91
CA THR A 591 4.13 31.32 -10.61
C THR A 591 5.24 31.76 -9.63
N ALA A 592 4.89 31.98 -8.35
CA ALA A 592 5.83 32.30 -7.28
C ALA A 592 6.02 31.15 -6.27
N THR A 593 5.56 29.92 -6.57
CA THR A 593 5.67 28.80 -5.62
C THR A 593 7.13 28.44 -5.31
N THR A 594 7.42 28.18 -4.05
CA THR A 594 8.69 27.59 -3.60
C THR A 594 8.58 26.08 -3.38
N SER A 595 7.41 25.49 -3.65
CA SER A 595 7.19 24.07 -3.45
C SER A 595 8.07 23.24 -4.39
N THR A 596 8.62 22.17 -3.84
CA THR A 596 9.38 21.14 -4.54
C THR A 596 8.69 19.79 -4.52
N SER A 597 7.48 19.71 -3.95
CA SER A 597 6.70 18.49 -3.90
C SER A 597 6.35 18.00 -5.30
N GLN A 598 6.58 16.71 -5.53
CA GLN A 598 6.23 16.04 -6.78
C GLN A 598 4.72 16.08 -7.06
N VAL A 599 3.91 15.89 -6.02
CA VAL A 599 2.45 16.00 -6.11
C VAL A 599 2.01 17.33 -5.52
N GLN A 600 1.27 18.11 -6.30
CA GLN A 600 0.72 19.38 -5.88
C GLN A 600 -0.78 19.43 -6.12
N VAL A 601 -1.50 20.01 -5.15
CA VAL A 601 -2.96 20.04 -5.14
C VAL A 601 -3.41 21.48 -5.01
N ALA A 602 -4.35 21.89 -5.86
CA ALA A 602 -5.02 23.17 -5.79
C ALA A 602 -6.51 22.94 -5.56
N VAL A 603 -7.01 23.35 -4.39
CA VAL A 603 -8.46 23.40 -4.12
C VAL A 603 -8.97 24.74 -4.62
N LEU A 604 -10.00 24.73 -5.46
CA LEU A 604 -10.54 25.92 -6.12
C LEU A 604 -12.01 25.72 -6.46
N THR A 605 -12.73 26.78 -6.78
CA THR A 605 -14.11 26.67 -7.28
C THR A 605 -14.22 27.43 -8.59
N ALA A 606 -14.53 26.74 -9.68
CA ALA A 606 -14.77 27.38 -10.97
C ALA A 606 -15.75 26.60 -11.84
N HIS A 607 -16.13 27.19 -12.98
CA HIS A 607 -16.85 26.51 -14.04
C HIS A 607 -16.01 26.51 -15.31
N ALA A 608 -15.63 25.34 -15.79
CA ALA A 608 -14.79 25.22 -16.97
C ALA A 608 -15.16 23.98 -17.78
N ARG A 609 -14.87 24.02 -19.07
CA ARG A 609 -14.80 22.85 -19.97
C ARG A 609 -13.36 22.45 -20.21
N TYR A 610 -12.49 23.44 -20.37
CA TYR A 610 -11.07 23.26 -20.61
C TYR A 610 -10.30 23.67 -19.37
N VAL A 611 -9.37 22.82 -18.94
CA VAL A 611 -8.46 23.11 -17.84
C VAL A 611 -7.04 22.93 -18.34
N ARG A 612 -6.15 23.87 -18.02
CA ARG A 612 -4.77 23.88 -18.52
C ARG A 612 -3.80 24.21 -17.39
N VAL A 613 -2.67 23.51 -17.41
CA VAL A 613 -1.47 23.89 -16.66
C VAL A 613 -0.47 24.53 -17.63
N THR A 614 0.02 25.72 -17.28
CA THR A 614 1.06 26.43 -18.03
C THR A 614 2.30 26.56 -17.16
N VAL A 615 3.42 25.97 -17.57
CA VAL A 615 4.68 26.01 -16.82
C VAL A 615 5.37 27.34 -17.06
N THR A 616 5.56 28.12 -16.00
CA THR A 616 6.10 29.49 -16.05
C THR A 616 7.54 29.59 -15.56
N GLY A 617 8.04 28.58 -14.86
CA GLY A 617 9.42 28.53 -14.38
C GLY A 617 9.90 27.11 -14.09
N LEU A 618 11.15 26.82 -14.45
CA LEU A 618 11.81 25.54 -14.30
C LEU A 618 13.25 25.72 -13.80
N PRO A 619 13.82 24.76 -13.05
CA PRO A 619 15.26 24.71 -12.81
C PRO A 619 16.04 24.40 -14.09
N PRO A 620 17.35 24.75 -14.17
CA PRO A 620 18.18 24.44 -15.33
C PRO A 620 18.22 22.94 -15.64
N GLY A 621 18.08 22.57 -16.92
CA GLY A 621 18.15 21.18 -17.39
C GLY A 621 16.87 20.37 -17.19
N ILE A 622 15.82 20.96 -16.60
CA ILE A 622 14.52 20.31 -16.37
C ILE A 622 13.52 20.78 -17.42
N TRP A 623 12.69 19.86 -17.90
CA TRP A 623 11.63 20.15 -18.88
C TRP A 623 10.26 20.12 -18.21
N ALA A 624 9.28 20.79 -18.81
CA ALA A 624 7.90 20.69 -18.38
C ALA A 624 7.40 19.24 -18.58
N SER A 625 7.15 18.51 -17.49
CA SER A 625 6.68 17.13 -17.57
C SER A 625 5.76 16.77 -16.42
N VAL A 626 4.62 16.17 -16.77
CA VAL A 626 3.52 15.83 -15.88
C VAL A 626 3.21 14.35 -16.03
N ARG A 627 3.38 13.58 -14.96
CA ARG A 627 2.97 12.17 -14.86
C ARG A 627 1.46 12.05 -14.87
N ASN A 628 0.76 12.89 -14.10
CA ASN A 628 -0.69 12.84 -14.02
C ASN A 628 -1.30 14.23 -13.77
N PHE A 629 -2.40 14.54 -14.45
CA PHE A 629 -3.15 15.80 -14.38
C PHE A 629 -4.63 15.50 -14.11
N GLU A 630 -4.96 15.45 -12.83
CA GLU A 630 -6.30 15.14 -12.37
C GLU A 630 -7.12 16.41 -12.12
N VAL A 631 -8.40 16.37 -12.47
CA VAL A 631 -9.38 17.43 -12.21
C VAL A 631 -10.56 16.83 -11.45
N TYR A 632 -11.10 17.56 -10.47
CA TYR A 632 -12.21 17.08 -9.65
C TYR A 632 -13.43 17.99 -9.71
N ASP A 633 -14.61 17.41 -9.49
CA ASP A 633 -15.90 18.11 -9.45
C ASP A 633 -16.64 17.97 -8.09
N ARG A 634 -15.99 17.35 -7.09
CA ARG A 634 -16.49 17.20 -5.72
C ARG A 634 -15.58 17.90 -4.72
N PRO A 635 -16.10 18.59 -3.69
CA PRO A 635 -15.26 19.18 -2.66
C PRO A 635 -14.41 18.13 -1.95
N PHE A 636 -13.10 18.38 -1.87
CA PHE A 636 -12.17 17.50 -1.18
C PHE A 636 -11.25 18.31 -0.27
N ALA A 637 -10.86 17.71 0.85
CA ALA A 637 -9.76 18.21 1.63
C ALA A 637 -8.50 17.72 0.94
N ALA A 638 -7.64 18.64 0.49
CA ALA A 638 -6.27 18.25 0.22
C ALA A 638 -5.74 17.67 1.54
N SER A 639 -5.47 16.38 1.59
CA SER A 639 -4.68 15.84 2.68
C SER A 639 -3.33 16.54 2.55
N SER A 640 -3.10 17.60 3.31
CA SER A 640 -1.74 18.03 3.63
C SER A 640 -1.13 16.80 4.28
N GLY A 641 -0.31 16.08 3.51
CA GLY A 641 0.08 14.70 3.79
C GLY A 641 0.73 14.53 5.16
N THR A 642 1.27 13.34 5.41
CA THR A 642 2.10 13.19 6.60
C THR A 642 3.27 14.16 6.52
N VAL A 643 3.44 14.98 7.55
CA VAL A 643 4.57 15.89 7.69
C VAL A 643 5.33 15.59 8.96
N LYS A 644 6.58 16.02 8.98
CA LYS A 644 7.30 16.36 10.22
C LYS A 644 7.36 17.87 10.36
N LEU A 645 7.33 18.35 11.60
CA LEU A 645 7.43 19.77 11.90
C LEU A 645 8.82 20.07 12.44
N VAL A 646 9.66 20.72 11.64
CA VAL A 646 11.05 21.04 11.97
C VAL A 646 11.13 22.44 12.57
N ASN A 647 11.61 22.57 13.80
CA ASN A 647 11.79 23.86 14.45
C ASN A 647 12.93 24.65 13.80
N ARG A 648 12.72 25.94 13.56
CA ARG A 648 13.71 26.81 12.90
C ARG A 648 14.97 27.05 13.73
N ASN A 649 14.83 27.13 15.06
CA ASN A 649 15.95 27.41 15.95
C ASN A 649 16.88 26.19 16.11
N SER A 650 16.31 24.99 16.32
CA SER A 650 17.09 23.79 16.65
C SER A 650 17.33 22.85 15.47
N GLY A 651 16.54 22.92 14.40
CA GLY A 651 16.53 21.94 13.31
C GLY A 651 15.90 20.58 13.69
N LYS A 652 15.35 20.45 14.90
CA LYS A 652 14.75 19.22 15.43
C LYS A 652 13.25 19.15 15.14
N VAL A 653 12.68 17.95 15.29
CA VAL A 653 11.27 17.70 14.94
C VAL A 653 10.38 17.67 16.16
N LEU A 654 9.13 18.12 16.00
CA LEU A 654 8.06 17.93 16.97
C LEU A 654 7.76 16.43 17.11
N ALA A 655 7.71 15.93 18.34
CA ALA A 655 7.58 14.51 18.63
C ALA A 655 6.72 14.27 19.87
N VAL A 656 6.10 13.09 19.94
CA VAL A 656 5.50 12.58 21.19
C VAL A 656 6.59 11.87 21.99
N SER A 657 6.79 12.26 23.24
CA SER A 657 7.79 11.64 24.14
C SER A 657 7.60 10.14 24.21
N ASP A 658 8.72 9.41 24.07
CA ASP A 658 8.79 7.94 24.06
C ASP A 658 7.87 7.30 23.02
N SER A 659 7.42 8.09 22.04
CA SER A 659 6.41 7.70 21.07
C SER A 659 5.15 7.09 21.72
N SER A 660 4.73 7.66 22.85
CA SER A 660 3.56 7.23 23.60
C SER A 660 2.29 7.20 22.75
N THR A 661 1.35 6.31 23.07
CA THR A 661 -0.01 6.27 22.49
C THR A 661 -1.10 6.66 23.49
N ALA A 662 -0.73 7.02 24.73
CA ALA A 662 -1.67 7.40 25.78
C ALA A 662 -2.16 8.86 25.64
N ASP A 663 -3.36 9.15 26.16
CA ASP A 663 -3.81 10.53 26.34
C ASP A 663 -2.91 11.23 27.35
N GLY A 664 -2.60 12.50 27.11
CA GLY A 664 -1.64 13.25 27.91
C GLY A 664 -0.18 12.95 27.57
N GLY A 665 0.11 12.16 26.52
CA GLY A 665 1.47 11.96 26.03
C GLY A 665 2.12 13.31 25.70
N LEU A 666 3.28 13.58 26.30
CA LEU A 666 3.93 14.89 26.25
C LEU A 666 4.49 15.19 24.86
N ILE A 667 4.31 16.41 24.39
CA ILE A 667 4.93 16.89 23.15
C ILE A 667 6.27 17.55 23.47
N ILE A 668 7.29 17.12 22.74
CA ILE A 668 8.68 17.55 22.85
C ILE A 668 9.25 17.87 21.47
N GLN A 669 10.45 18.44 21.41
CA GLN A 669 11.30 18.28 20.23
C GLN A 669 12.32 17.16 20.43
N ALA A 670 12.70 16.50 19.34
CA ALA A 670 13.72 15.47 19.33
C ALA A 670 14.48 15.46 17.99
N THR A 671 15.67 14.85 17.99
CA THR A 671 16.39 14.50 16.76
C THR A 671 15.51 13.62 15.89
N ASP A 672 15.48 13.93 14.59
CA ASP A 672 14.69 13.18 13.61
C ASP A 672 15.20 11.74 13.49
N ASP A 673 14.37 10.76 13.84
CA ASP A 673 14.66 9.33 13.77
C ASP A 673 13.81 8.62 12.71
N GLY A 674 12.98 9.36 11.96
CA GLY A 674 12.05 8.82 10.97
C GLY A 674 10.87 8.03 11.55
N GLY A 675 10.75 7.91 12.88
CA GLY A 675 9.72 7.16 13.57
C GLY A 675 8.34 7.81 13.48
N THR A 676 7.29 6.99 13.43
CA THR A 676 5.89 7.46 13.32
C THR A 676 5.41 8.32 14.51
N GLY A 677 6.12 8.29 15.64
CA GLY A 677 5.89 9.19 16.79
C GLY A 677 6.29 10.65 16.54
N GLN A 678 7.06 10.91 15.48
CA GLN A 678 7.52 12.24 15.06
C GLN A 678 6.79 12.78 13.81
N GLN A 679 5.78 12.03 13.34
CA GLN A 679 5.07 12.31 12.11
C GLN A 679 3.62 12.67 12.40
N PHE A 680 3.07 13.64 11.67
CA PHE A 680 1.72 14.15 11.85
C PHE A 680 1.01 14.27 10.50
N THR A 681 -0.20 13.71 10.41
CA THR A 681 -1.10 13.98 9.29
C THR A 681 -1.88 15.25 9.57
N LEU A 682 -1.94 16.17 8.60
CA LEU A 682 -2.73 17.38 8.75
C LEU A 682 -4.11 17.19 8.12
N THR A 683 -5.14 17.36 8.95
CA THR A 683 -6.55 17.33 8.51
C THR A 683 -7.10 18.75 8.56
N SER A 684 -7.50 19.31 7.43
CA SER A 684 -8.11 20.65 7.38
C SER A 684 -9.53 20.66 7.94
N ASN A 685 -9.82 21.65 8.78
CA ASN A 685 -11.16 22.01 9.22
C ASN A 685 -11.81 22.98 8.21
N SER A 686 -13.14 23.10 8.25
CA SER A 686 -13.91 23.97 7.34
C SER A 686 -13.63 25.48 7.49
N ASP A 687 -13.05 25.90 8.62
CA ASP A 687 -12.71 27.29 8.91
C ASP A 687 -11.27 27.68 8.51
N GLY A 688 -10.56 26.77 7.83
CA GLY A 688 -9.17 26.95 7.42
C GLY A 688 -8.13 26.63 8.51
N SER A 689 -8.55 26.23 9.72
CA SER A 689 -7.64 25.62 10.70
C SER A 689 -7.32 24.17 10.34
N VAL A 690 -6.34 23.57 11.00
CA VAL A 690 -5.92 22.18 10.82
C VAL A 690 -5.87 21.45 12.15
N LYS A 691 -6.10 20.15 12.09
CA LYS A 691 -5.82 19.18 13.14
C LYS A 691 -4.51 18.46 12.80
N LEU A 692 -3.60 18.31 13.76
CA LEU A 692 -2.38 17.54 13.59
C LEU A 692 -2.55 16.18 14.28
N VAL A 693 -2.70 15.12 13.48
CA VAL A 693 -2.92 13.75 13.94
C VAL A 693 -1.58 13.04 13.98
N ASN A 694 -1.09 12.66 15.16
CA ASN A 694 0.13 11.87 15.26
C ASN A 694 -0.06 10.50 14.57
N VAL A 695 0.87 10.13 13.69
CA VAL A 695 0.75 8.93 12.86
C VAL A 695 0.78 7.65 13.68
N ARG A 696 1.56 7.61 14.77
CA ARG A 696 1.66 6.43 15.62
C ARG A 696 0.42 6.20 16.47
N SER A 697 -0.09 7.25 17.10
CA SER A 697 -1.18 7.13 18.08
C SER A 697 -2.57 7.37 17.51
N GLY A 698 -2.69 8.06 16.37
CA GLY A 698 -3.95 8.55 15.83
C GLY A 698 -4.57 9.71 16.63
N LYS A 699 -3.83 10.28 17.59
CA LYS A 699 -4.30 11.33 18.49
C LYS A 699 -3.88 12.72 18.05
N LEU A 700 -4.61 13.73 18.50
CA LEU A 700 -4.42 15.11 18.08
C LEU A 700 -3.39 15.83 18.95
N LEU A 701 -2.60 16.71 18.32
CA LEU A 701 -1.87 17.75 19.04
C LEU A 701 -2.88 18.61 19.82
N ASP A 702 -2.76 18.59 21.13
CA ASP A 702 -3.73 19.14 22.06
C ASP A 702 -3.08 20.19 22.96
N SER A 703 -3.78 21.30 23.09
CA SER A 703 -3.59 22.28 24.16
C SER A 703 -4.45 21.88 25.37
N PRO A 704 -3.87 21.43 26.49
CA PRO A 704 -4.63 20.88 27.61
C PRO A 704 -5.74 21.82 28.12
N GLY A 705 -6.90 21.26 28.48
CA GLY A 705 -8.02 22.03 29.02
C GLY A 705 -7.65 22.80 30.29
N GLY A 706 -7.83 24.12 30.28
CA GLY A 706 -7.45 25.03 31.39
C GLY A 706 -6.02 25.58 31.31
N SER A 707 -5.32 25.42 30.18
CA SER A 707 -3.93 25.84 30.00
C SER A 707 -3.71 27.35 30.20
N GLY A 708 -2.85 27.68 31.15
CA GLY A 708 -2.20 29.00 31.25
C GLY A 708 -0.97 29.09 30.35
N GLN A 709 -0.40 30.28 30.22
CA GLN A 709 0.84 30.51 29.50
C GLN A 709 1.95 29.59 30.03
N GLY A 710 2.66 28.92 29.13
CA GLY A 710 3.73 27.97 29.47
C GLY A 710 3.26 26.53 29.70
N ALA A 711 1.96 26.22 29.55
CA ALA A 711 1.48 24.85 29.61
C ALA A 711 2.07 24.01 28.47
N GLN A 712 2.57 22.81 28.81
CA GLN A 712 3.11 21.89 27.82
C GLN A 712 1.99 21.28 26.98
N LEU A 713 2.21 21.23 25.66
CA LEU A 713 1.33 20.54 24.73
C LEU A 713 1.38 19.04 24.96
N VAL A 714 0.25 18.40 24.72
CA VAL A 714 0.09 16.95 24.83
C VAL A 714 -0.53 16.41 23.56
N GLN A 715 -0.62 15.09 23.45
CA GLN A 715 -1.59 14.46 22.55
C GLN A 715 -2.84 14.06 23.31
N TRP A 716 -3.99 14.08 22.64
CA TRP A 716 -5.25 13.62 23.21
C TRP A 716 -6.17 13.05 22.13
N ALA A 717 -7.06 12.13 22.52
CA ALA A 717 -8.15 11.68 21.65
C ALA A 717 -8.99 12.86 21.12
N ASP A 718 -9.55 12.73 19.92
CA ASP A 718 -10.34 13.81 19.31
C ASP A 718 -11.59 14.10 20.16
N SER A 719 -11.63 15.30 20.73
CA SER A 719 -12.74 15.80 21.55
C SER A 719 -13.62 16.79 20.79
N ALA A 720 -13.34 17.02 19.51
CA ALA A 720 -13.90 18.07 18.69
C ALA A 720 -13.76 19.49 19.29
N GLY A 721 -12.81 19.67 20.22
CA GLY A 721 -12.52 20.95 20.85
C GLY A 721 -11.66 21.87 19.98
N ASP A 722 -11.89 23.18 20.08
CA ASP A 722 -11.07 24.23 19.45
C ASP A 722 -9.63 24.28 19.98
N ASN A 723 -9.34 23.68 21.15
CA ASN A 723 -7.96 23.48 21.63
C ASN A 723 -7.16 22.43 20.87
N GLN A 724 -7.80 21.63 20.03
CA GLN A 724 -7.14 20.65 19.15
C GLN A 724 -7.02 21.15 17.71
N SER A 725 -7.44 22.41 17.46
CA SER A 725 -7.40 23.04 16.15
C SER A 725 -6.32 24.11 16.13
N TRP A 726 -5.57 24.17 15.03
CA TRP A 726 -4.37 25.00 14.88
C TRP A 726 -4.42 25.76 13.56
N ARG A 727 -4.08 27.04 13.55
CA ARG A 727 -3.89 27.84 12.35
C ARG A 727 -2.41 27.83 12.00
N LEU A 728 -2.09 27.51 10.75
CA LEU A 728 -0.75 27.67 10.21
C LEU A 728 -0.58 29.11 9.75
N VAL A 729 0.01 29.96 10.59
CA VAL A 729 0.24 31.36 10.25
C VAL A 729 1.61 31.49 9.60
N PRO A 730 1.72 31.92 8.32
CA PRO A 730 3.01 32.01 7.64
C PRO A 730 3.99 32.95 8.36
N SER A 731 5.25 32.52 8.44
CA SER A 731 6.42 33.29 8.90
C SER A 731 7.46 33.37 7.76
N SER A 732 8.61 33.99 8.03
CA SER A 732 9.68 34.18 7.03
C SER A 732 10.38 32.87 6.64
N GLY A 733 10.75 32.74 5.36
CA GLY A 733 11.57 31.63 4.87
C GLY A 733 10.88 30.27 4.85
N GLY A 734 9.57 30.21 4.61
CA GLY A 734 8.82 28.95 4.47
C GLY A 734 8.47 28.27 5.79
N HIS A 735 8.54 29.00 6.90
CA HIS A 735 8.13 28.52 8.23
C HIS A 735 6.71 29.00 8.57
N TYR A 736 6.11 28.38 9.58
CA TYR A 736 4.78 28.68 10.08
C TYR A 736 4.79 28.71 11.59
N GLN A 737 3.98 29.59 12.16
CA GLN A 737 3.59 29.52 13.56
C GLN A 737 2.35 28.64 13.67
N LEU A 738 2.37 27.65 14.56
CA LEU A 738 1.20 26.82 14.86
C LEU A 738 0.38 27.50 15.94
N VAL A 739 -0.61 28.30 15.55
CA VAL A 739 -1.42 29.11 16.46
C VAL A 739 -2.68 28.36 16.86
N ASN A 740 -2.85 28.04 18.13
CA ASN A 740 -4.02 27.35 18.65
C ASN A 740 -5.28 28.19 18.49
N VAL A 741 -6.37 27.58 18.02
CA VAL A 741 -7.63 28.30 17.74
C VAL A 741 -8.29 28.80 19.02
N ARG A 742 -8.22 28.05 20.14
CA ARG A 742 -8.83 28.47 21.42
C ARG A 742 -8.09 29.65 22.05
N THR A 743 -6.76 29.57 22.14
CA THR A 743 -5.97 30.53 22.94
C THR A 743 -5.37 31.67 22.12
N GLY A 744 -5.22 31.50 20.80
CA GLY A 744 -4.46 32.42 19.95
C GLY A 744 -2.95 32.39 20.21
N TRP A 745 -2.45 31.43 20.99
CA TRP A 745 -1.03 31.23 21.31
C TRP A 745 -0.42 30.15 20.43
N CYS A 746 0.89 30.16 20.26
CA CYS A 746 1.58 29.22 19.39
C CYS A 746 2.30 28.10 20.14
N ALA A 747 2.59 27.01 19.42
CA ALA A 747 3.54 25.99 19.84
C ALA A 747 4.97 26.57 19.88
N ASP A 748 5.57 26.58 21.06
CA ASP A 748 6.84 27.23 21.38
C ASP A 748 7.80 26.20 22.01
N VAL A 749 9.05 26.16 21.54
CA VAL A 749 10.10 25.39 22.23
C VAL A 749 10.55 26.14 23.47
N ASP A 750 10.25 25.56 24.64
CA ASP A 750 10.50 26.18 25.95
C ASP A 750 11.96 26.62 26.11
N GLY A 751 12.14 27.88 26.51
CA GLY A 751 13.44 28.49 26.74
C GLY A 751 14.38 28.53 25.52
N TRP A 752 13.87 28.43 24.29
CA TRP A 752 14.69 28.35 23.06
C TRP A 752 15.70 27.20 23.06
N SER A 753 15.41 26.14 23.82
CA SER A 753 16.32 25.00 23.95
C SER A 753 16.59 24.35 22.59
N SER A 754 17.80 23.83 22.40
CA SER A 754 18.16 22.98 21.26
C SER A 754 18.35 21.52 21.67
N ALA A 755 18.04 21.15 22.92
CA ALA A 755 18.20 19.79 23.45
C ALA A 755 17.04 18.86 23.01
N ASP A 756 17.34 17.56 22.92
CA ASP A 756 16.29 16.53 22.79
C ASP A 756 15.48 16.44 24.08
N GLY A 757 14.17 16.21 23.94
CA GLY A 757 13.25 16.18 25.08
C GLY A 757 12.81 17.57 25.57
N ALA A 758 13.27 18.65 24.94
CA ALA A 758 12.79 19.98 25.32
C ALA A 758 11.28 20.10 25.05
N LYS A 759 10.57 20.70 26.00
CA LYS A 759 9.11 20.78 26.02
C LYS A 759 8.61 21.68 24.90
N ILE A 760 7.51 21.28 24.26
CA ILE A 760 6.73 22.20 23.43
C ILE A 760 5.58 22.74 24.28
N ILE A 761 5.58 24.04 24.52
CA ILE A 761 4.61 24.75 25.36
C ILE A 761 3.71 25.66 24.54
N GLN A 762 2.61 26.12 25.13
CA GLN A 762 1.85 27.24 24.58
C GLN A 762 2.41 28.57 25.08
N TRP A 763 2.70 29.46 24.14
CA TRP A 763 3.19 30.79 24.45
C TRP A 763 2.58 31.86 23.54
N PRO A 764 2.34 33.09 24.03
CA PRO A 764 1.97 34.21 23.17
C PRO A 764 2.91 34.34 21.97
N VAL A 765 2.34 34.63 20.81
CA VAL A 765 3.09 34.81 19.57
C VAL A 765 4.05 35.98 19.72
N SER A 766 5.34 35.71 19.60
CA SER A 766 6.44 36.67 19.72
C SER A 766 7.26 36.81 18.45
N GLY A 767 7.13 35.86 17.51
CA GLY A 767 7.91 35.85 16.26
C GLY A 767 9.32 35.25 16.41
N GLY A 768 9.62 34.62 17.55
CA GLY A 768 10.90 33.95 17.77
C GLY A 768 11.11 32.71 16.91
N ALA A 769 12.36 32.38 16.57
CA ALA A 769 12.69 31.18 15.78
C ALA A 769 12.34 29.87 16.51
N ASN A 770 12.21 29.90 17.84
CA ASN A 770 11.72 28.79 18.64
C ASN A 770 10.20 28.54 18.48
N GLN A 771 9.45 29.47 17.86
CA GLN A 771 8.01 29.38 17.55
C GLN A 771 7.74 29.09 16.07
N ASP A 772 8.79 29.07 15.24
CA ASP A 772 8.71 28.88 13.79
C ASP A 772 8.96 27.41 13.42
N TRP A 773 8.03 26.82 12.68
CA TRP A 773 8.07 25.42 12.28
C TRP A 773 8.00 25.29 10.76
N ARG A 774 8.91 24.52 10.17
CA ARG A 774 8.83 24.13 8.77
C ARG A 774 8.11 22.79 8.67
N LEU A 775 7.02 22.75 7.92
CA LEU A 775 6.33 21.52 7.57
C LEU A 775 7.11 20.85 6.43
N VAL A 776 7.65 19.66 6.69
CA VAL A 776 8.35 18.86 5.68
C VAL A 776 7.48 17.64 5.40
N SER A 777 6.91 17.58 4.20
CA SER A 777 6.15 16.43 3.72
C SER A 777 7.02 15.17 3.69
N LEU A 778 6.42 14.03 4.02
CA LEU A 778 7.05 12.71 4.04
C LEU A 778 6.57 11.83 2.88
#